data_AF-A0AAD7S6X6-F1
#
_entry.id   AF-A0AAD7S6X6-F1
#
_cell.length_a   1.000
_cell.length_b   1.000
_cell.length_c   1.000
_cell.angle_alpha   90.00
_cell.angle_beta   90.00
_cell.angle_gamma   90.00
#
_symmetry.space_group_name_H-M   'P 1'
#
loop_
_entity.id
_entity.type
_entity.pdbx_description
1 polymer ?
#
loop_
_entity_poly.entity_id
_entity_poly.type
_entity_poly.pdbx_seq_one_letter_code
_entity_poly.pdbx_strand_id
1 'polypeptide(L)'
;MMATLPIKKNRVDFFRQSRECDLKEFFRHENQSHPAALSDGGKLHTCQKSHLTTILESQVTTPEAEPDADTIIIDGAALVNSLPPRSSKTFEEYAMLDVLPTIQAYSTKYKRTDIVFDVYRPSSLKAETRSKRGRGVRRRVTGKGKIPSNWRNFLRENDNKAELFNFLADKIARVATPNVVIVTKEEDAVSNRIINLAGVAPCSHEEADTRIFVHARHATEAGSKVIMVKASDTDVVVIAVSVLQALQELGLQQLWVAFGQGQHLRWVPVHDLCCTLAEKSKGMLFFHAFTGCDVVSAFRGKGKKSAWQTWDVCDEASGVFSKLSQYPPVVDDEDLKTLEKFVVMMYDRSSTAEGVDDARLDMFARKQRPYEAIPPTRSALKQHVKRAAYQAGCIWSQSTVRQPETQTPANWGWTKKGDLWQIVWTELPPIAESCQQLTKCGCKSECCSRCKCYCFGLTCTALCSCRCETLIHCSLTSGDRMAQWKQVQQQLQCLSTQNLSKLYPPTFPMDVRCYLASWIEEQCWDEIMDSPDSDARAMGMLEQIISLLQRVVQESSNVVEKMRLQHISRNMNVFRSQPLQLVKTVQDILKKERILLNQALPPPHFPPSPSHMSYSPAPSPLPAMGLGLGRADGAWGPQRDAGNRDVDTLVIKVLEIQECRQKIHQLQEDLNWERANFESLQVSLPPSLSNGLDPSSSEQVNKFQNRIQQLEENVGELINNTAILEHNSSTKSTCATFRNMSIKKIKRADRKGSESVTEEKFALLFSSEINITGCDTPYCIQMITLPIVVIVHGSQDNNALATIIWDCAFSEPDRVPFVVPERVPWKQMCLTLDSKFRSEVQTQRSLDPYNKHFLAQKIFAKPDISGDFSNMLVSWAQFNKEVLPGRAFTFWQWFEGVMELTKKYLKSYWSDGLIFGFIGKEQLHLILQDRPDGTFLLRFSDSEIGGITIAYVASSENRCRKIQNIQPFTKKDLEIRCLGDRIRDIEFITHVYPDLPKNDEFKKYYTDDHVAQNSGYIPVSIQTKVRAGETSSPPLSTVETPQDPPPPQNRVTFPIGPLYPNMNPQGNVFCPSPQFQSQYPAEMEVPNLPFPDVLNIGPFPNMALSNPSDVDDMELEDILGTEMYEMPQ
;
A
#
# COMPACT_ATOMS: atom_id res chain seq x y z
N MET A 1 10.16 -8.46 -14.36
CA MET A 1 8.73 -8.14 -14.09
C MET A 1 7.96 -7.91 -15.40
N MET A 2 7.36 -8.91 -16.08
CA MET A 2 6.73 -8.67 -17.40
C MET A 2 5.54 -9.55 -17.85
N ALA A 3 4.62 -9.96 -16.94
CA ALA A 3 3.31 -10.48 -17.38
C ALA A 3 2.17 -10.42 -16.34
N THR A 4 1.98 -9.30 -15.63
CA THR A 4 0.73 -9.01 -14.86
C THR A 4 0.57 -7.53 -14.52
N LEU A 5 1.11 -6.64 -15.35
CA LEU A 5 0.75 -5.22 -15.24
C LEU A 5 -0.74 -5.06 -15.62
N PRO A 6 -1.57 -4.39 -14.80
CA PRO A 6 -2.94 -4.04 -15.19
C PRO A 6 -2.90 -3.16 -16.44
N ILE A 7 -3.97 -3.21 -17.24
CA ILE A 7 -4.09 -2.37 -18.45
C ILE A 7 -4.27 -0.91 -18.03
N LYS A 8 -3.14 -0.21 -17.87
CA LYS A 8 -3.10 1.26 -17.87
C LYS A 8 -3.39 1.74 -19.30
N LYS A 9 -4.19 2.80 -19.42
CA LYS A 9 -4.58 3.54 -20.63
C LYS A 9 -3.71 3.29 -21.87
N ASN A 10 -2.42 3.65 -21.79
CA ASN A 10 -1.39 3.54 -22.84
C ASN A 10 -1.32 2.17 -23.54
N ARG A 11 -1.73 1.09 -22.87
CA ARG A 11 -1.68 -0.28 -23.43
C ARG A 11 -2.86 -0.58 -24.36
N VAL A 12 -4.04 0.00 -24.11
CA VAL A 12 -5.17 -0.05 -25.06
C VAL A 12 -4.83 0.77 -26.30
N ASP A 13 -4.24 1.96 -26.10
CA ASP A 13 -3.76 2.81 -27.19
C ASP A 13 -2.69 2.10 -28.05
N PHE A 14 -1.80 1.32 -27.43
CA PHE A 14 -0.79 0.51 -28.15
C PHE A 14 -1.41 -0.62 -29.00
N PHE A 15 -2.40 -1.35 -28.48
CA PHE A 15 -3.12 -2.35 -29.28
C PHE A 15 -3.90 -1.69 -30.42
N ARG A 16 -4.60 -0.58 -30.15
CA ARG A 16 -5.33 0.22 -31.15
C ARG A 16 -4.43 0.75 -32.29
N GLN A 17 -3.13 0.93 -32.05
CA GLN A 17 -2.14 1.32 -33.06
C GLN A 17 -1.56 0.14 -33.86
N SER A 18 -1.85 -1.12 -33.49
CA SER A 18 -1.18 -2.30 -34.09
C SER A 18 -2.11 -3.40 -34.57
N ARG A 19 -3.36 -3.48 -34.10
CA ARG A 19 -4.45 -4.31 -34.65
C ARG A 19 -5.82 -3.66 -34.39
N GLU A 20 -6.77 -3.82 -35.32
CA GLU A 20 -8.15 -3.38 -35.10
C GLU A 20 -8.86 -4.31 -34.08
N CYS A 21 -8.92 -3.85 -32.83
CA CYS A 21 -9.66 -4.50 -31.76
C CYS A 21 -11.08 -3.93 -31.67
N ASP A 22 -12.10 -4.79 -31.66
CA ASP A 22 -13.45 -4.35 -31.29
C ASP A 22 -13.45 -3.89 -29.83
N LEU A 23 -13.72 -2.60 -29.63
CA LEU A 23 -13.76 -1.99 -28.31
C LEU A 23 -15.04 -2.33 -27.54
N LYS A 24 -16.16 -2.65 -28.22
CA LYS A 24 -17.38 -3.12 -27.54
C LYS A 24 -17.15 -4.49 -26.93
N GLU A 25 -16.57 -5.41 -27.70
CA GLU A 25 -16.21 -6.74 -27.20
C GLU A 25 -15.11 -6.67 -26.13
N PHE A 26 -14.13 -5.77 -26.29
CA PHE A 26 -13.09 -5.56 -25.27
C PHE A 26 -13.67 -5.22 -23.88
N PHE A 27 -14.68 -4.34 -23.79
CA PHE A 27 -15.22 -3.91 -22.49
C PHE A 27 -16.24 -4.85 -21.87
N ARG A 28 -16.78 -5.84 -22.61
CA ARG A 28 -17.62 -6.95 -22.09
C ARG A 28 -16.84 -7.96 -21.25
N HIS A 29 -15.52 -8.01 -21.39
CA HIS A 29 -14.65 -8.88 -20.61
C HIS A 29 -13.92 -8.12 -19.49
N GLU A 30 -13.47 -8.86 -18.48
CA GLU A 30 -12.53 -8.32 -17.49
C GLU A 30 -11.06 -8.55 -17.91
N ASN A 31 -10.18 -7.66 -17.50
CA ASN A 31 -8.73 -7.76 -17.74
C ASN A 31 -8.05 -8.93 -16.98
N GLN A 32 -8.72 -9.50 -15.98
CA GLN A 32 -8.24 -10.59 -15.13
C GLN A 32 -9.41 -11.50 -14.76
N SER A 33 -9.14 -12.69 -14.21
CA SER A 33 -10.16 -13.66 -13.76
C SER A 33 -10.99 -13.18 -12.55
N HIS A 34 -10.72 -11.98 -12.04
CA HIS A 34 -11.52 -11.31 -11.01
C HIS A 34 -11.70 -9.81 -11.37
N PRO A 35 -12.93 -9.26 -11.34
CA PRO A 35 -13.25 -7.90 -11.73
C PRO A 35 -12.64 -6.87 -10.77
N ALA A 36 -11.92 -5.86 -11.29
CA ALA A 36 -11.31 -4.81 -10.44
C ALA A 36 -12.35 -3.98 -9.65
N ALA A 37 -13.59 -3.89 -10.16
CA ALA A 37 -14.70 -3.17 -9.53
C ALA A 37 -15.37 -3.93 -8.38
N LEU A 38 -15.18 -5.25 -8.26
CA LEU A 38 -15.78 -6.10 -7.21
C LEU A 38 -14.73 -6.96 -6.47
N SER A 39 -13.44 -6.82 -6.78
CA SER A 39 -12.38 -7.55 -6.09
C SER A 39 -11.10 -6.74 -5.90
N ASP A 40 -10.38 -7.02 -4.81
CA ASP A 40 -8.99 -6.65 -4.58
C ASP A 40 -8.14 -7.93 -4.58
N GLY A 41 -7.38 -8.17 -5.65
CA GLY A 41 -6.57 -9.39 -5.83
C GLY A 41 -7.35 -10.69 -5.65
N GLY A 42 -8.61 -10.74 -6.11
CA GLY A 42 -9.49 -11.91 -5.97
C GLY A 42 -10.20 -12.05 -4.60
N LYS A 43 -10.08 -11.07 -3.70
CA LYS A 43 -10.84 -10.96 -2.45
C LYS A 43 -12.00 -9.97 -2.61
N LEU A 44 -13.11 -10.17 -1.89
CA LEU A 44 -14.21 -9.20 -1.75
C LEU A 44 -13.71 -7.82 -1.32
N HIS A 45 -14.22 -6.73 -1.91
CA HIS A 45 -14.09 -5.39 -1.32
C HIS A 45 -15.00 -5.27 -0.11
N THR A 46 -14.51 -4.66 0.97
CA THR A 46 -15.28 -4.34 2.17
C THR A 46 -15.74 -2.87 2.17
N CYS A 47 -16.96 -2.61 2.65
CA CYS A 47 -17.42 -1.25 2.97
C CYS A 47 -17.78 -1.14 4.45
N GLN A 48 -17.84 0.10 4.98
CA GLN A 48 -18.33 0.34 6.34
C GLN A 48 -19.85 0.14 6.38
N LYS A 49 -20.30 -1.05 6.82
CA LYS A 49 -21.72 -1.40 6.98
C LYS A 49 -22.48 -0.35 7.80
N SER A 50 -21.87 0.14 8.87
CA SER A 50 -22.44 1.10 9.83
C SER A 50 -22.93 2.41 9.21
N HIS A 51 -22.42 2.81 8.04
CA HIS A 51 -22.97 3.95 7.30
C HIS A 51 -24.43 3.74 6.88
N LEU A 52 -24.89 2.50 6.68
CA LEU A 52 -26.30 2.23 6.47
C LEU A 52 -27.10 2.44 7.76
N THR A 53 -26.62 1.94 8.92
CA THR A 53 -27.32 2.19 10.19
C THR A 53 -27.47 3.69 10.46
N THR A 54 -26.44 4.51 10.20
CA THR A 54 -26.52 5.98 10.35
C THR A 54 -27.51 6.65 9.38
N ILE A 55 -27.74 6.07 8.19
CA ILE A 55 -28.76 6.57 7.23
C ILE A 55 -30.18 6.17 7.67
N LEU A 56 -30.34 4.97 8.24
CA LEU A 56 -31.61 4.53 8.83
C LEU A 56 -31.93 5.37 10.07
N GLU A 57 -30.96 5.54 10.97
CA GLU A 57 -31.05 6.39 12.17
C GLU A 57 -31.49 7.82 11.83
N SER A 58 -31.05 8.40 10.71
CA SER A 58 -31.50 9.74 10.30
C SER A 58 -32.94 9.82 9.75
N GLN A 59 -33.69 8.71 9.72
CA GLN A 59 -35.12 8.66 9.35
C GLN A 59 -36.06 8.65 10.56
N VAL A 60 -35.53 8.57 11.80
CA VAL A 60 -36.30 8.37 13.04
C VAL A 60 -35.68 9.13 14.23
N THR A 61 -36.49 9.41 15.25
CA THR A 61 -35.98 9.96 16.52
C THR A 61 -35.68 8.81 17.48
N THR A 62 -34.41 8.63 17.85
CA THR A 62 -34.03 7.67 18.91
C THR A 62 -34.26 8.29 20.30
N PRO A 63 -34.87 7.58 21.27
CA PRO A 63 -35.08 8.10 22.62
C PRO A 63 -33.77 8.21 23.41
N GLU A 64 -33.74 9.17 24.36
CA GLU A 64 -32.60 9.40 25.26
C GLU A 64 -32.45 8.33 26.35
N ALA A 65 -33.53 7.61 26.66
CA ALA A 65 -33.60 6.58 27.69
C ALA A 65 -34.01 5.22 27.10
N GLU A 66 -33.65 4.14 27.79
CA GLU A 66 -33.97 2.77 27.35
C GLU A 66 -35.48 2.49 27.37
N PRO A 67 -36.10 2.10 26.24
CA PRO A 67 -37.50 1.70 26.20
C PRO A 67 -37.82 0.55 27.14
N ASP A 68 -39.03 0.58 27.71
CA ASP A 68 -39.61 -0.58 28.38
C ASP A 68 -39.99 -1.66 27.35
N ALA A 69 -39.86 -2.93 27.72
CA ALA A 69 -40.20 -4.05 26.84
C ALA A 69 -40.54 -5.32 27.62
N ASP A 70 -41.33 -6.22 27.03
CA ASP A 70 -41.64 -7.52 27.64
C ASP A 70 -40.43 -8.45 27.64
N THR A 71 -39.74 -8.50 26.50
CA THR A 71 -38.72 -9.50 26.19
C THR A 71 -37.47 -8.85 25.64
N ILE A 72 -36.30 -9.27 26.14
CA ILE A 72 -35.00 -8.94 25.54
C ILE A 72 -34.40 -10.17 24.85
N ILE A 73 -33.84 -9.97 23.65
CA ILE A 73 -33.14 -11.01 22.88
C ILE A 73 -31.75 -10.49 22.56
N ILE A 74 -30.70 -11.23 22.92
CA ILE A 74 -29.33 -10.75 22.95
C ILE A 74 -28.43 -11.62 22.07
N ASP A 75 -27.67 -10.97 21.18
CA ASP A 75 -26.50 -11.53 20.52
C ASP A 75 -25.47 -11.96 21.59
N GLY A 76 -25.37 -13.26 21.81
CA GLY A 76 -24.47 -13.88 22.79
C GLY A 76 -22.99 -13.70 22.44
N ALA A 77 -22.65 -13.56 21.15
CA ALA A 77 -21.28 -13.25 20.74
C ALA A 77 -20.91 -11.79 21.07
N ALA A 78 -21.80 -10.82 20.85
CA ALA A 78 -21.61 -9.45 21.33
C ALA A 78 -21.58 -9.38 22.87
N LEU A 79 -22.44 -10.12 23.57
CA LEU A 79 -22.45 -10.21 25.03
C LEU A 79 -21.09 -10.65 25.57
N VAL A 80 -20.55 -11.78 25.08
CA VAL A 80 -19.24 -12.33 25.49
C VAL A 80 -18.07 -11.40 25.12
N ASN A 81 -18.18 -10.61 24.05
CA ASN A 81 -17.19 -9.57 23.74
C ASN A 81 -17.29 -8.33 24.66
N SER A 82 -18.49 -7.99 25.12
CA SER A 82 -18.72 -6.89 26.08
C SER A 82 -18.37 -7.25 27.53
N LEU A 83 -18.29 -8.56 27.84
CA LEU A 83 -17.94 -9.12 29.14
C LEU A 83 -16.62 -9.92 29.05
N PRO A 84 -15.45 -9.28 28.87
CA PRO A 84 -14.17 -9.97 29.00
C PRO A 84 -13.90 -10.34 30.47
N PRO A 85 -13.27 -11.50 30.76
CA PRO A 85 -12.93 -11.90 32.12
C PRO A 85 -12.05 -10.85 32.81
N ARG A 86 -12.43 -10.40 34.01
CA ARG A 86 -11.69 -9.33 34.74
C ARG A 86 -10.69 -9.88 35.76
N SER A 87 -11.18 -10.65 36.73
CA SER A 87 -10.39 -11.25 37.81
C SER A 87 -10.45 -12.79 37.80
N SER A 88 -11.41 -13.35 37.06
CA SER A 88 -11.70 -14.78 36.93
C SER A 88 -10.51 -15.57 36.37
N LYS A 89 -10.03 -16.54 37.14
CA LYS A 89 -8.88 -17.40 36.81
C LYS A 89 -9.30 -18.63 36.00
N THR A 90 -10.53 -19.08 36.17
CA THR A 90 -11.10 -20.26 35.51
C THR A 90 -12.37 -19.93 34.71
N PHE A 91 -12.77 -20.81 33.78
CA PHE A 91 -14.04 -20.63 33.05
C PHE A 91 -15.26 -20.73 33.97
N GLU A 92 -15.19 -21.51 35.06
CA GLU A 92 -16.22 -21.56 36.10
C GLU A 92 -16.39 -20.21 36.80
N GLU A 93 -15.28 -19.58 37.24
CA GLU A 93 -15.27 -18.23 37.79
C GLU A 93 -15.82 -17.21 36.78
N TYR A 94 -15.41 -17.28 35.51
CA TYR A 94 -15.88 -16.36 34.47
C TYR A 94 -17.40 -16.42 34.29
N ALA A 95 -17.97 -17.63 34.25
CA ALA A 95 -19.41 -17.80 34.19
C ALA A 95 -20.11 -17.19 35.42
N MET A 96 -19.65 -17.50 36.63
CA MET A 96 -20.32 -17.06 37.87
C MET A 96 -20.12 -15.58 38.21
N LEU A 97 -18.98 -14.98 37.86
CA LEU A 97 -18.60 -13.63 38.30
C LEU A 97 -18.79 -12.57 37.22
N ASP A 98 -18.49 -12.86 35.96
CA ASP A 98 -18.58 -11.89 34.86
C ASP A 98 -19.91 -12.02 34.07
N VAL A 99 -20.39 -13.25 33.82
CA VAL A 99 -21.55 -13.50 32.92
C VAL A 99 -22.89 -13.59 33.64
N LEU A 100 -23.07 -14.53 34.58
CA LEU A 100 -24.37 -14.82 35.21
C LEU A 100 -25.00 -13.60 35.93
N PRO A 101 -24.27 -12.72 36.64
CA PRO A 101 -24.87 -11.53 37.26
C PRO A 101 -25.52 -10.59 36.23
N THR A 102 -24.94 -10.49 35.03
CA THR A 102 -25.50 -9.71 33.92
C THR A 102 -26.79 -10.33 33.39
N ILE A 103 -26.85 -11.67 33.29
CA ILE A 103 -28.08 -12.40 32.91
C ILE A 103 -29.17 -12.25 33.98
N GLN A 104 -28.81 -12.29 35.27
CA GLN A 104 -29.75 -12.07 36.37
C GLN A 104 -30.33 -10.66 36.38
N ALA A 105 -29.51 -9.64 36.07
CA ALA A 105 -29.99 -8.27 35.89
C ALA A 105 -31.00 -8.17 34.73
N TYR A 106 -30.72 -8.78 33.57
CA TYR A 106 -31.67 -8.81 32.45
C TYR A 106 -32.96 -9.56 32.78
N SER A 107 -32.88 -10.74 33.40
CA SER A 107 -34.07 -11.51 33.79
C SER A 107 -34.86 -10.83 34.93
N THR A 108 -34.25 -9.96 35.72
CA THR A 108 -34.98 -9.15 36.72
C THR A 108 -35.75 -8.02 36.05
N LYS A 109 -35.22 -7.42 34.97
CA LYS A 109 -35.86 -6.33 34.22
C LYS A 109 -36.93 -6.81 33.23
N TYR A 110 -36.68 -7.90 32.51
CA TYR A 110 -37.52 -8.38 31.41
C TYR A 110 -38.25 -9.68 31.78
N LYS A 111 -39.51 -9.82 31.33
CA LYS A 111 -40.38 -11.00 31.56
C LYS A 111 -39.82 -12.27 30.90
N ARG A 112 -39.01 -12.09 29.84
CA ARG A 112 -38.25 -13.13 29.15
C ARG A 112 -36.90 -12.58 28.67
N THR A 113 -35.85 -13.38 28.76
CA THR A 113 -34.49 -13.06 28.29
C THR A 113 -33.96 -14.21 27.45
N ASP A 114 -33.71 -13.96 26.16
CA ASP A 114 -33.20 -14.96 25.21
C ASP A 114 -31.76 -14.63 24.82
N ILE A 115 -30.84 -15.60 24.97
CA ILE A 115 -29.42 -15.45 24.60
C ILE A 115 -29.13 -16.35 23.38
N VAL A 116 -28.71 -15.74 22.27
CA VAL A 116 -28.57 -16.41 20.98
C VAL A 116 -27.10 -16.42 20.54
N PHE A 117 -26.54 -17.61 20.37
CA PHE A 117 -25.16 -17.86 19.94
C PHE A 117 -25.08 -18.38 18.49
N ASP A 118 -23.94 -18.16 17.84
CA ASP A 118 -23.63 -18.75 16.52
C ASP A 118 -23.33 -20.25 16.61
N VAL A 119 -23.56 -20.97 15.50
CA VAL A 119 -23.17 -22.38 15.29
C VAL A 119 -22.06 -22.45 14.24
N TYR A 120 -20.83 -22.80 14.63
CA TYR A 120 -19.67 -22.69 13.75
C TYR A 120 -19.51 -23.90 12.80
N ARG A 121 -20.16 -23.86 11.62
CA ARG A 121 -20.07 -24.93 10.61
C ARG A 121 -18.78 -24.84 9.76
N PRO A 122 -18.05 -25.96 9.50
CA PRO A 122 -16.81 -25.94 8.68
C PRO A 122 -17.01 -25.51 7.22
N SER A 123 -18.05 -26.02 6.55
CA SER A 123 -18.31 -25.80 5.11
C SER A 123 -19.15 -24.55 4.82
N SER A 124 -19.09 -23.54 5.69
CA SER A 124 -19.88 -22.30 5.58
C SER A 124 -19.33 -21.34 4.52
N LEU A 125 -20.22 -20.57 3.88
CA LEU A 125 -19.84 -19.42 3.04
C LEU A 125 -19.03 -18.38 3.83
N LYS A 126 -19.26 -18.25 5.14
CA LYS A 126 -18.49 -17.33 6.01
C LYS A 126 -17.13 -17.90 6.45
N ALA A 127 -16.78 -19.15 6.15
CA ALA A 127 -15.52 -19.75 6.58
C ALA A 127 -14.29 -18.97 6.08
N GLU A 128 -14.30 -18.50 4.81
CA GLU A 128 -13.21 -17.68 4.28
C GLU A 128 -13.12 -16.32 5.01
N THR A 129 -14.26 -15.65 5.24
CA THR A 129 -14.32 -14.37 5.96
C THR A 129 -13.94 -14.49 7.43
N ARG A 130 -14.21 -15.63 8.08
CA ARG A 130 -13.70 -15.97 9.42
C ARG A 130 -12.18 -16.17 9.40
N SER A 131 -11.63 -16.89 8.42
CA SER A 131 -10.19 -17.12 8.30
C SER A 131 -9.35 -15.84 8.17
N LYS A 132 -9.92 -14.79 7.55
CA LYS A 132 -9.31 -13.45 7.43
C LYS A 132 -9.15 -12.72 8.77
N ARG A 133 -9.86 -13.13 9.82
CA ARG A 133 -9.76 -12.56 11.19
C ARG A 133 -8.49 -13.04 11.94
N GLY A 134 -7.71 -13.93 11.31
CA GLY A 134 -6.52 -14.58 11.87
C GLY A 134 -6.84 -15.94 12.51
N ARG A 135 -5.80 -16.74 12.80
CA ARG A 135 -5.95 -17.94 13.64
C ARG A 135 -5.82 -17.55 15.11
N GLY A 136 -6.62 -18.17 15.98
CA GLY A 136 -6.47 -18.05 17.43
C GLY A 136 -5.44 -19.04 17.98
N VAL A 137 -5.49 -19.25 19.30
CA VAL A 137 -4.82 -20.37 19.95
C VAL A 137 -5.90 -21.29 20.50
N ARG A 138 -5.98 -22.52 19.97
CA ARG A 138 -6.92 -23.55 20.44
C ARG A 138 -6.67 -23.84 21.93
N ARG A 139 -7.71 -23.79 22.75
CA ARG A 139 -7.71 -24.19 24.16
C ARG A 139 -9.06 -24.81 24.51
N ARG A 140 -9.04 -25.98 25.16
CA ARG A 140 -10.27 -26.66 25.56
C ARG A 140 -10.97 -25.91 26.69
N VAL A 141 -12.26 -25.60 26.53
CA VAL A 141 -13.08 -25.03 27.61
C VAL A 141 -13.54 -26.13 28.54
N THR A 142 -13.25 -25.97 29.83
CA THR A 142 -13.75 -26.80 30.95
C THR A 142 -13.85 -25.91 32.17
N GLY A 143 -14.75 -26.21 33.13
CA GLY A 143 -14.95 -25.35 34.31
C GLY A 143 -13.66 -25.07 35.09
N LYS A 144 -12.86 -26.11 35.36
CA LYS A 144 -11.54 -25.99 36.02
C LYS A 144 -10.42 -25.46 35.11
N GLY A 145 -10.68 -25.26 33.82
CA GLY A 145 -9.71 -24.79 32.84
C GLY A 145 -9.34 -23.32 33.06
N LYS A 146 -8.04 -22.99 32.98
CA LYS A 146 -7.53 -21.63 33.18
C LYS A 146 -7.91 -20.70 32.03
N ILE A 147 -8.39 -19.50 32.35
CA ILE A 147 -8.68 -18.43 31.40
C ILE A 147 -7.40 -18.06 30.61
N PRO A 148 -7.49 -17.87 29.27
CA PRO A 148 -6.36 -17.39 28.48
C PRO A 148 -6.12 -15.89 28.69
N SER A 149 -4.86 -15.53 28.96
CA SER A 149 -4.40 -14.13 29.13
C SER A 149 -4.67 -13.22 27.94
N ASN A 150 -4.92 -13.76 26.75
CA ASN A 150 -5.31 -13.00 25.56
C ASN A 150 -6.70 -13.46 25.07
N TRP A 151 -7.75 -12.97 25.75
CA TRP A 151 -9.16 -13.26 25.45
C TRP A 151 -9.53 -13.00 23.99
N ARG A 152 -9.05 -11.88 23.42
CA ARG A 152 -9.29 -11.52 22.00
C ARG A 152 -8.68 -12.52 21.01
N ASN A 153 -7.57 -13.17 21.35
CA ASN A 153 -6.97 -14.20 20.51
C ASN A 153 -7.58 -15.59 20.74
N PHE A 154 -8.13 -15.85 21.93
CA PHE A 154 -8.92 -17.06 22.20
C PHE A 154 -10.22 -17.05 21.38
N LEU A 155 -10.95 -15.92 21.35
CA LEU A 155 -12.20 -15.75 20.57
C LEU A 155 -12.01 -15.66 19.04
N ARG A 156 -10.78 -15.82 18.52
CA ARG A 156 -10.52 -15.95 17.07
C ARG A 156 -10.68 -17.37 16.56
N GLU A 157 -10.62 -18.38 17.43
CA GLU A 157 -10.78 -19.77 17.03
C GLU A 157 -12.24 -20.22 17.14
N ASN A 158 -12.74 -20.92 16.12
CA ASN A 158 -14.15 -21.33 16.05
C ASN A 158 -14.49 -22.36 17.15
N ASP A 159 -13.68 -23.40 17.30
CA ASP A 159 -13.86 -24.43 18.33
C ASP A 159 -13.92 -23.85 19.75
N ASN A 160 -13.04 -22.89 20.05
CA ASN A 160 -12.97 -22.22 21.35
C ASN A 160 -14.29 -21.51 21.69
N LYS A 161 -14.93 -20.92 20.67
CA LYS A 161 -16.26 -20.30 20.80
C LYS A 161 -17.35 -21.34 20.94
N ALA A 162 -17.36 -22.40 20.13
CA ALA A 162 -18.36 -23.47 20.23
C ALA A 162 -18.36 -24.09 21.64
N GLU A 163 -17.19 -24.47 22.14
CA GLU A 163 -17.04 -24.99 23.50
C GLU A 163 -17.40 -23.95 24.58
N LEU A 164 -17.05 -22.67 24.40
CA LEU A 164 -17.42 -21.61 25.35
C LEU A 164 -18.93 -21.36 25.37
N PHE A 165 -19.57 -21.27 24.21
CA PHE A 165 -20.99 -20.97 24.07
C PHE A 165 -21.83 -22.12 24.64
N ASN A 166 -21.44 -23.37 24.38
CA ASN A 166 -22.06 -24.55 24.99
C ASN A 166 -21.87 -24.57 26.52
N PHE A 167 -20.66 -24.28 27.01
CA PHE A 167 -20.40 -24.19 28.45
C PHE A 167 -21.20 -23.08 29.13
N LEU A 168 -21.29 -21.90 28.52
CA LEU A 168 -22.10 -20.79 29.04
C LEU A 168 -23.60 -21.11 28.97
N ALA A 169 -24.09 -21.77 27.92
CA ALA A 169 -25.48 -22.22 27.84
C ALA A 169 -25.84 -23.16 29.00
N ASP A 170 -24.99 -24.14 29.32
CA ASP A 170 -25.20 -25.06 30.45
C ASP A 170 -25.16 -24.39 31.83
N LYS A 171 -24.54 -23.21 31.96
CA LYS A 171 -24.54 -22.39 33.19
C LYS A 171 -25.74 -21.46 33.24
N ILE A 172 -26.06 -20.80 32.14
CA ILE A 172 -27.20 -19.88 32.00
C ILE A 172 -28.52 -20.64 32.19
N ALA A 173 -28.66 -21.85 31.65
CA ALA A 173 -29.84 -22.69 31.87
C ALA A 173 -30.04 -23.14 33.33
N ARG A 174 -29.05 -22.97 34.20
CA ARG A 174 -29.13 -23.28 35.65
C ARG A 174 -29.28 -22.05 36.53
N VAL A 175 -29.43 -20.86 35.94
CA VAL A 175 -29.52 -19.61 36.70
C VAL A 175 -30.88 -19.46 37.39
N ALA A 176 -30.86 -19.27 38.70
CA ALA A 176 -32.07 -18.92 39.45
C ALA A 176 -32.40 -17.45 39.20
N THR A 177 -33.55 -17.18 38.56
CA THR A 177 -34.07 -15.84 38.26
C THR A 177 -35.60 -15.76 38.41
N PRO A 178 -36.16 -14.55 38.62
CA PRO A 178 -37.61 -14.34 38.78
C PRO A 178 -38.42 -14.56 37.48
N ASN A 179 -37.78 -14.47 36.31
CA ASN A 179 -38.43 -14.61 35.00
C ASN A 179 -37.77 -15.70 34.13
N VAL A 180 -38.30 -15.91 32.92
CA VAL A 180 -37.81 -16.92 31.97
C VAL A 180 -36.46 -16.49 31.37
N VAL A 181 -35.50 -17.41 31.33
CA VAL A 181 -34.25 -17.29 30.55
C VAL A 181 -34.15 -18.47 29.58
N ILE A 182 -33.93 -18.16 28.30
CA ILE A 182 -33.67 -19.13 27.22
C ILE A 182 -32.26 -18.88 26.70
N VAL A 183 -31.51 -19.94 26.39
CA VAL A 183 -30.20 -19.85 25.75
C VAL A 183 -30.03 -20.95 24.71
N THR A 184 -29.52 -20.59 23.54
CA THR A 184 -29.25 -21.54 22.45
C THR A 184 -28.03 -22.41 22.76
N LYS A 185 -28.07 -23.69 22.41
CA LYS A 185 -26.94 -24.62 22.53
C LYS A 185 -26.83 -25.46 21.26
N GLU A 186 -25.82 -25.17 20.45
CA GLU A 186 -25.72 -25.69 19.07
C GLU A 186 -27.03 -25.49 18.29
N GLU A 187 -27.59 -26.49 17.64
CA GLU A 187 -28.90 -26.38 16.95
C GLU A 187 -30.10 -26.37 17.91
N ASP A 188 -29.90 -26.69 19.20
CA ASP A 188 -30.93 -26.79 20.23
C ASP A 188 -31.07 -25.48 21.04
N ALA A 189 -32.03 -25.43 21.96
CA ALA A 189 -32.18 -24.38 22.96
C ALA A 189 -32.56 -24.98 24.32
N VAL A 190 -32.06 -24.39 25.40
CA VAL A 190 -32.34 -24.78 26.78
C VAL A 190 -32.87 -23.59 27.57
N SER A 191 -33.61 -23.85 28.63
CA SER A 191 -34.27 -22.83 29.45
C SER A 191 -34.09 -23.12 30.94
N ASN A 192 -34.06 -22.08 31.77
CA ASN A 192 -34.05 -22.24 33.23
C ASN A 192 -35.42 -22.60 33.84
N ARG A 193 -36.45 -22.72 32.99
CA ARG A 193 -37.83 -23.13 33.35
C ARG A 193 -38.37 -24.12 32.33
N ILE A 194 -39.23 -25.02 32.79
CA ILE A 194 -39.96 -25.95 31.92
C ILE A 194 -40.96 -25.15 31.09
N ILE A 195 -40.67 -24.98 29.80
CA ILE A 195 -41.49 -24.28 28.81
C ILE A 195 -41.41 -25.04 27.48
N ASN A 196 -42.37 -24.78 26.57
CA ASN A 196 -42.26 -25.30 25.21
C ASN A 196 -41.13 -24.57 24.46
N LEU A 197 -40.17 -25.34 23.91
CA LEU A 197 -39.06 -24.82 23.10
C LEU A 197 -39.16 -25.20 21.62
N ALA A 198 -40.23 -25.89 21.19
CA ALA A 198 -40.45 -26.24 19.78
C ALA A 198 -40.61 -25.02 18.85
N GLY A 199 -40.86 -23.81 19.39
CA GLY A 199 -40.81 -22.56 18.64
C GLY A 199 -39.39 -22.10 18.27
N VAL A 200 -38.34 -22.59 18.96
CA VAL A 200 -36.94 -22.16 18.79
C VAL A 200 -35.93 -23.29 18.55
N ALA A 201 -36.32 -24.55 18.72
CA ALA A 201 -35.43 -25.71 18.58
C ALA A 201 -36.13 -26.96 18.01
N PRO A 202 -35.39 -27.86 17.33
CA PRO A 202 -34.06 -27.64 16.74
C PRO A 202 -34.11 -26.59 15.61
N CYS A 203 -33.02 -25.83 15.45
CA CYS A 203 -32.91 -24.69 14.56
C CYS A 203 -31.56 -24.72 13.81
N SER A 204 -31.59 -24.70 12.47
CA SER A 204 -30.38 -24.86 11.64
C SER A 204 -29.68 -23.55 11.27
N HIS A 205 -30.21 -22.40 11.71
CA HIS A 205 -29.57 -21.09 11.52
C HIS A 205 -28.12 -21.08 12.04
N GLU A 206 -27.18 -20.71 11.18
CA GLU A 206 -25.76 -20.68 11.52
C GLU A 206 -25.37 -19.48 12.41
N GLU A 207 -26.08 -18.35 12.29
CA GLU A 207 -25.65 -17.06 12.85
C GLU A 207 -26.71 -16.45 13.77
N ALA A 208 -26.26 -15.87 14.89
CA ALA A 208 -27.13 -15.19 15.83
C ALA A 208 -27.95 -14.08 15.13
N ASP A 209 -27.34 -13.36 14.19
CA ASP A 209 -27.95 -12.28 13.39
C ASP A 209 -29.31 -12.64 12.77
N THR A 210 -29.49 -13.91 12.39
CA THR A 210 -30.74 -14.42 11.79
C THR A 210 -31.58 -15.16 12.83
N ARG A 211 -30.96 -16.01 13.66
CA ARG A 211 -31.65 -16.83 14.67
C ARG A 211 -32.39 -16.00 15.72
N ILE A 212 -31.93 -14.78 16.02
CA ILE A 212 -32.61 -13.80 16.87
C ILE A 212 -34.09 -13.62 16.48
N PHE A 213 -34.44 -13.67 15.19
CA PHE A 213 -35.81 -13.42 14.74
C PHE A 213 -36.71 -14.66 14.81
N VAL A 214 -36.15 -15.87 14.84
CA VAL A 214 -36.86 -17.09 15.26
C VAL A 214 -37.27 -16.97 16.74
N HIS A 215 -36.36 -16.50 17.59
CA HIS A 215 -36.66 -16.24 19.00
C HIS A 215 -37.67 -15.10 19.18
N ALA A 216 -37.60 -14.04 18.36
CA ALA A 216 -38.59 -12.95 18.35
C ALA A 216 -39.99 -13.47 17.98
N ARG A 217 -40.11 -14.29 16.93
CA ARG A 217 -41.37 -14.93 16.53
C ARG A 217 -41.97 -15.75 17.68
N HIS A 218 -41.16 -16.61 18.31
CA HIS A 218 -41.57 -17.40 19.46
C HIS A 218 -41.91 -16.54 20.70
N ALA A 219 -41.32 -15.36 20.86
CA ALA A 219 -41.67 -14.42 21.93
C ALA A 219 -43.03 -13.75 21.67
N THR A 220 -43.32 -13.39 20.42
CA THR A 220 -44.63 -12.86 20.00
C THR A 220 -45.74 -13.92 20.08
N GLU A 221 -45.48 -15.14 19.60
CA GLU A 221 -46.38 -16.30 19.74
C GLU A 221 -46.71 -16.59 21.23
N ALA A 222 -45.73 -16.40 22.13
CA ALA A 222 -45.91 -16.48 23.58
C ALA A 222 -46.51 -15.21 24.22
N GLY A 223 -46.97 -14.24 23.43
CA GLY A 223 -47.74 -13.08 23.88
C GLY A 223 -46.99 -11.75 24.02
N SER A 224 -45.68 -11.68 23.77
CA SER A 224 -44.90 -10.43 23.88
C SER A 224 -45.40 -9.36 22.91
N LYS A 225 -45.56 -8.12 23.40
CA LYS A 225 -46.02 -6.96 22.63
C LYS A 225 -44.91 -5.98 22.30
N VAL A 226 -43.90 -5.87 23.16
CA VAL A 226 -42.69 -5.09 22.91
C VAL A 226 -41.44 -5.97 23.05
N ILE A 227 -40.62 -6.03 22.00
CA ILE A 227 -39.37 -6.80 21.97
C ILE A 227 -38.18 -5.87 21.78
N MET A 228 -37.15 -6.07 22.62
CA MET A 228 -35.85 -5.41 22.54
C MET A 228 -34.79 -6.39 22.02
N VAL A 229 -34.25 -6.15 20.81
CA VAL A 229 -33.10 -6.90 20.28
C VAL A 229 -31.82 -6.15 20.63
N LYS A 230 -30.84 -6.82 21.24
CA LYS A 230 -29.52 -6.25 21.55
C LYS A 230 -28.44 -6.92 20.70
N ALA A 231 -27.93 -6.18 19.72
CA ALA A 231 -26.96 -6.66 18.73
C ALA A 231 -26.01 -5.53 18.28
N SER A 232 -24.92 -5.89 17.58
CA SER A 232 -23.89 -4.91 17.18
C SER A 232 -23.49 -4.91 15.70
N ASP A 233 -23.97 -5.84 14.87
CA ASP A 233 -23.82 -5.77 13.41
C ASP A 233 -25.04 -5.09 12.76
N THR A 234 -24.79 -4.31 11.70
CA THR A 234 -25.82 -3.67 10.87
C THR A 234 -26.77 -4.69 10.25
N ASP A 235 -26.29 -5.91 9.98
CA ASP A 235 -27.09 -6.98 9.36
C ASP A 235 -28.37 -7.25 10.18
N VAL A 236 -28.31 -7.18 11.52
CA VAL A 236 -29.49 -7.36 12.41
C VAL A 236 -30.52 -6.25 12.27
N VAL A 237 -30.10 -4.99 12.12
CA VAL A 237 -31.03 -3.85 11.93
C VAL A 237 -31.73 -3.97 10.56
N VAL A 238 -31.00 -4.42 9.54
CA VAL A 238 -31.53 -4.66 8.19
C VAL A 238 -32.54 -5.82 8.17
N ILE A 239 -32.25 -6.92 8.88
CA ILE A 239 -33.19 -8.04 9.00
C ILE A 239 -34.43 -7.62 9.81
N ALA A 240 -34.26 -6.88 10.91
CA ALA A 240 -35.36 -6.41 11.74
C ALA A 240 -36.42 -5.62 10.94
N VAL A 241 -35.98 -4.72 10.06
CA VAL A 241 -36.86 -3.97 9.13
C VAL A 241 -37.64 -4.91 8.21
N SER A 242 -37.01 -5.97 7.70
CA SER A 242 -37.66 -6.91 6.77
C SER A 242 -38.67 -7.85 7.43
N VAL A 243 -38.45 -8.26 8.69
CA VAL A 243 -39.31 -9.24 9.37
C VAL A 243 -40.41 -8.63 10.21
N LEU A 244 -40.41 -7.29 10.42
CA LEU A 244 -41.36 -6.62 11.30
C LEU A 244 -42.82 -6.94 10.95
N GLN A 245 -43.18 -6.90 9.67
CA GLN A 245 -44.57 -7.14 9.24
C GLN A 245 -45.07 -8.52 9.68
N ALA A 246 -44.26 -9.58 9.46
CA ALA A 246 -44.61 -10.94 9.86
C ALA A 246 -44.71 -11.11 11.40
N LEU A 247 -44.00 -10.29 12.18
CA LEU A 247 -44.14 -10.25 13.64
C LEU A 247 -45.37 -9.44 14.08
N GLN A 248 -45.74 -8.38 13.36
CA GLN A 248 -46.96 -7.60 13.60
C GLN A 248 -48.22 -8.39 13.27
N GLU A 249 -48.20 -9.23 12.23
CA GLU A 249 -49.27 -10.18 11.88
C GLU A 249 -49.51 -11.23 12.98
N LEU A 250 -48.47 -11.59 13.75
CA LEU A 250 -48.56 -12.40 14.97
C LEU A 250 -48.91 -11.58 16.23
N GLY A 251 -49.11 -10.26 16.09
CA GLY A 251 -49.56 -9.37 17.15
C GLY A 251 -48.47 -8.71 17.99
N LEU A 252 -47.23 -8.58 17.48
CA LEU A 252 -46.23 -7.68 18.03
C LEU A 252 -46.63 -6.21 17.80
N GLN A 253 -46.43 -5.33 18.78
CA GLN A 253 -46.74 -3.90 18.64
C GLN A 253 -45.49 -3.08 18.32
N GLN A 254 -44.38 -3.32 19.03
CA GLN A 254 -43.12 -2.61 18.84
C GLN A 254 -41.92 -3.56 18.80
N LEU A 255 -41.03 -3.31 17.85
CA LEU A 255 -39.69 -3.87 17.80
C LEU A 255 -38.66 -2.75 17.94
N TRP A 256 -37.69 -2.96 18.82
CA TRP A 256 -36.57 -2.06 19.10
C TRP A 256 -35.24 -2.78 18.89
N VAL A 257 -34.22 -2.08 18.39
CA VAL A 257 -32.83 -2.58 18.40
C VAL A 257 -31.94 -1.68 19.25
N ALA A 258 -31.44 -2.22 20.37
CA ALA A 258 -30.36 -1.62 21.15
C ALA A 258 -29.03 -1.84 20.42
N PHE A 259 -28.57 -0.81 19.71
CA PHE A 259 -27.43 -0.83 18.80
C PHE A 259 -26.25 0.00 19.35
N GLY A 260 -25.01 -0.45 19.09
CA GLY A 260 -23.79 0.18 19.59
C GLY A 260 -23.35 -0.31 20.97
N GLN A 261 -22.37 0.37 21.58
CA GLN A 261 -21.77 0.00 22.87
C GLN A 261 -21.36 1.23 23.69
N GLY A 262 -21.35 1.11 25.01
CA GLY A 262 -20.92 2.17 25.93
C GLY A 262 -21.71 3.47 25.74
N GLN A 263 -21.01 4.60 25.68
CA GLN A 263 -21.59 5.93 25.45
C GLN A 263 -22.17 6.14 24.03
N HIS A 264 -22.10 5.14 23.15
CA HIS A 264 -22.70 5.15 21.82
C HIS A 264 -23.81 4.10 21.65
N LEU A 265 -24.26 3.48 22.75
CA LEU A 265 -25.47 2.66 22.79
C LEU A 265 -26.70 3.56 22.56
N ARG A 266 -27.63 3.09 21.73
CA ARG A 266 -28.87 3.79 21.35
C ARG A 266 -29.95 2.80 20.95
N TRP A 267 -31.22 3.21 21.05
CA TRP A 267 -32.36 2.34 20.77
C TRP A 267 -33.06 2.78 19.47
N VAL A 268 -33.05 1.91 18.47
CA VAL A 268 -33.59 2.19 17.13
C VAL A 268 -35.04 1.67 17.06
N PRO A 269 -36.05 2.54 16.85
CA PRO A 269 -37.44 2.11 16.65
C PRO A 269 -37.63 1.52 15.26
N VAL A 270 -37.66 0.19 15.16
CA VAL A 270 -37.81 -0.50 13.86
C VAL A 270 -39.21 -0.30 13.28
N HIS A 271 -40.20 -0.10 14.15
CA HIS A 271 -41.58 0.21 13.78
C HIS A 271 -41.68 1.57 13.08
N ASP A 272 -41.10 2.63 13.64
CA ASP A 272 -41.06 3.94 13.00
C ASP A 272 -40.19 3.94 11.73
N LEU A 273 -39.08 3.17 11.71
CA LEU A 273 -38.28 3.00 10.50
C LEU A 273 -39.10 2.46 9.33
N CYS A 274 -39.92 1.43 9.56
CA CYS A 274 -40.74 0.85 8.48
C CYS A 274 -41.80 1.84 7.97
N CYS A 275 -42.36 2.67 8.86
CA CYS A 275 -43.26 3.76 8.48
C CYS A 275 -42.56 4.82 7.60
N THR A 276 -41.38 5.33 8.00
CA THR A 276 -40.66 6.36 7.21
C THR A 276 -40.09 5.81 5.90
N LEU A 277 -39.66 4.55 5.87
CA LEU A 277 -39.07 3.92 4.68
C LEU A 277 -40.10 3.50 3.62
N ALA A 278 -41.36 3.27 4.01
CA ALA A 278 -42.43 2.76 3.15
C ALA A 278 -41.93 1.59 2.27
N GLU A 279 -42.08 1.67 0.95
CA GLU A 279 -41.68 0.62 0.00
C GLU A 279 -40.18 0.28 0.05
N LYS A 280 -39.29 1.19 0.50
CA LYS A 280 -37.85 0.89 0.63
C LYS A 280 -37.56 -0.13 1.74
N SER A 281 -38.47 -0.34 2.70
CA SER A 281 -38.33 -1.40 3.71
C SER A 281 -38.25 -2.81 3.06
N LYS A 282 -39.12 -3.07 2.09
CA LYS A 282 -39.25 -4.36 1.37
C LYS A 282 -38.00 -4.71 0.56
N GLY A 283 -37.28 -3.71 0.05
CA GLY A 283 -36.05 -3.87 -0.72
C GLY A 283 -34.75 -3.90 0.10
N MET A 284 -34.82 -3.76 1.44
CA MET A 284 -33.65 -3.48 2.27
C MET A 284 -32.63 -4.63 2.31
N LEU A 285 -33.08 -5.88 2.34
CA LEU A 285 -32.19 -7.06 2.41
C LEU A 285 -31.28 -7.13 1.17
N PHE A 286 -31.87 -7.04 -0.02
CA PHE A 286 -31.13 -7.09 -1.28
C PHE A 286 -30.27 -5.85 -1.47
N PHE A 287 -30.80 -4.65 -1.21
CA PHE A 287 -29.99 -3.43 -1.28
C PHE A 287 -28.73 -3.54 -0.39
N HIS A 288 -28.88 -4.07 0.83
CA HIS A 288 -27.76 -4.26 1.75
C HIS A 288 -26.78 -5.33 1.25
N ALA A 289 -27.24 -6.50 0.80
CA ALA A 289 -26.37 -7.54 0.26
C ALA A 289 -25.62 -7.06 -1.01
N PHE A 290 -26.36 -6.48 -1.97
CA PHE A 290 -25.85 -6.00 -3.26
C PHE A 290 -24.79 -4.90 -3.12
N THR A 291 -24.92 -4.02 -2.12
CA THR A 291 -23.95 -2.95 -1.82
C THR A 291 -22.80 -3.39 -0.91
N GLY A 292 -22.75 -4.67 -0.53
CA GLY A 292 -21.64 -5.33 0.16
C GLY A 292 -21.95 -5.75 1.60
N CYS A 293 -21.64 -7.00 1.93
CA CYS A 293 -21.75 -7.60 3.26
C CYS A 293 -20.62 -8.64 3.46
N ASP A 294 -20.75 -9.56 4.43
CA ASP A 294 -19.69 -10.52 4.79
C ASP A 294 -19.29 -11.52 3.68
N VAL A 295 -20.20 -11.79 2.72
CA VAL A 295 -20.01 -12.77 1.63
C VAL A 295 -20.28 -12.20 0.22
N VAL A 296 -20.67 -10.93 0.13
CA VAL A 296 -21.00 -10.22 -1.12
C VAL A 296 -20.20 -8.91 -1.16
N SER A 297 -19.61 -8.57 -2.31
CA SER A 297 -18.63 -7.48 -2.36
C SER A 297 -19.26 -6.09 -2.26
N ALA A 298 -18.56 -5.14 -1.67
CA ALA A 298 -18.78 -3.73 -2.00
C ALA A 298 -18.36 -3.45 -3.46
N PHE A 299 -18.90 -2.39 -4.04
CA PHE A 299 -18.43 -1.84 -5.32
C PHE A 299 -17.23 -0.92 -5.08
N ARG A 300 -16.14 -1.07 -5.85
CA ARG A 300 -14.88 -0.33 -5.61
C ARG A 300 -15.11 1.18 -5.71
N GLY A 301 -14.81 1.88 -4.62
CA GLY A 301 -15.01 3.34 -4.51
C GLY A 301 -16.47 3.78 -4.31
N LYS A 302 -17.40 2.86 -4.02
CA LYS A 302 -18.82 3.14 -3.76
C LYS A 302 -19.25 2.49 -2.44
N GLY A 303 -19.76 3.30 -1.52
CA GLY A 303 -20.24 2.84 -0.21
C GLY A 303 -21.77 2.89 -0.08
N LYS A 304 -22.27 2.40 1.06
CA LYS A 304 -23.70 2.41 1.42
C LYS A 304 -24.37 3.77 1.14
N LYS A 305 -23.75 4.87 1.57
CA LYS A 305 -24.24 6.24 1.35
C LYS A 305 -24.38 6.61 -0.13
N SER A 306 -23.38 6.34 -0.97
CA SER A 306 -23.45 6.66 -2.40
C SER A 306 -24.45 5.78 -3.16
N ALA A 307 -24.65 4.54 -2.72
CA ALA A 307 -25.68 3.67 -3.28
C ALA A 307 -27.10 4.09 -2.84
N TRP A 308 -27.27 4.45 -1.57
CA TRP A 308 -28.53 4.97 -1.04
C TRP A 308 -28.96 6.24 -1.78
N GLN A 309 -28.05 7.21 -1.90
CA GLN A 309 -28.27 8.44 -2.65
C GLN A 309 -28.59 8.20 -4.15
N THR A 310 -28.25 7.04 -4.71
CA THR A 310 -28.65 6.64 -6.08
C THR A 310 -30.02 5.96 -6.08
N TRP A 311 -30.38 5.20 -5.04
CA TRP A 311 -31.75 4.70 -4.84
C TRP A 311 -32.76 5.83 -4.59
N ASP A 312 -32.33 6.96 -4.02
CA ASP A 312 -33.14 8.19 -3.88
C ASP A 312 -33.42 8.91 -5.22
N VAL A 313 -32.87 8.43 -6.34
CA VAL A 313 -33.10 8.95 -7.70
C VAL A 313 -33.30 7.84 -8.74
N CYS A 314 -33.63 6.62 -8.29
CA CYS A 314 -33.76 5.43 -9.12
C CYS A 314 -34.89 4.55 -8.59
N ASP A 315 -36.11 5.08 -8.61
CA ASP A 315 -37.28 4.43 -8.02
C ASP A 315 -37.61 3.09 -8.69
N GLU A 316 -37.32 2.96 -9.98
CA GLU A 316 -37.38 1.71 -10.77
C GLU A 316 -36.68 0.53 -10.09
N ALA A 317 -35.54 0.75 -9.41
CA ALA A 317 -34.79 -0.29 -8.74
C ALA A 317 -35.52 -0.86 -7.50
N SER A 318 -36.48 -0.12 -6.92
CA SER A 318 -37.21 -0.52 -5.70
C SER A 318 -38.02 -1.79 -5.90
N GLY A 319 -38.60 -1.99 -7.09
CA GLY A 319 -39.34 -3.20 -7.44
C GLY A 319 -38.42 -4.44 -7.48
N VAL A 320 -37.29 -4.33 -8.18
CA VAL A 320 -36.30 -5.41 -8.29
C VAL A 320 -35.62 -5.69 -6.95
N PHE A 321 -35.27 -4.66 -6.17
CA PHE A 321 -34.74 -4.83 -4.81
C PHE A 321 -35.74 -5.55 -3.90
N SER A 322 -37.05 -5.27 -4.02
CA SER A 322 -38.09 -5.96 -3.24
C SER A 322 -38.25 -7.42 -3.68
N LYS A 323 -38.33 -7.67 -5.00
CA LYS A 323 -38.39 -9.01 -5.60
C LYS A 323 -37.22 -9.89 -5.16
N LEU A 324 -35.99 -9.37 -5.18
CA LEU A 324 -34.77 -10.10 -4.83
C LEU A 324 -34.43 -10.06 -3.32
N SER A 325 -35.23 -9.35 -2.50
CA SER A 325 -35.23 -9.48 -1.04
C SER A 325 -36.15 -10.60 -0.55
N GLN A 326 -37.10 -11.01 -1.37
CA GLN A 326 -37.88 -12.24 -1.21
C GLN A 326 -37.13 -13.42 -1.83
N TYR A 327 -37.47 -14.65 -1.46
CA TYR A 327 -36.85 -15.87 -1.96
C TYR A 327 -37.06 -16.02 -3.49
N PRO A 328 -36.03 -15.78 -4.34
CA PRO A 328 -36.24 -15.66 -5.77
C PRO A 328 -35.95 -17.01 -6.47
N PRO A 329 -36.82 -17.49 -7.39
CA PRO A 329 -36.57 -18.74 -8.11
C PRO A 329 -35.42 -18.59 -9.13
N VAL A 330 -35.23 -17.39 -9.67
CA VAL A 330 -34.17 -17.02 -10.62
C VAL A 330 -33.95 -15.50 -10.60
N VAL A 331 -32.78 -15.05 -11.06
CA VAL A 331 -32.54 -13.66 -11.45
C VAL A 331 -32.68 -13.60 -12.97
N ASP A 332 -33.67 -12.88 -13.48
CA ASP A 332 -33.89 -12.75 -14.92
C ASP A 332 -33.08 -11.59 -15.54
N ASP A 333 -33.11 -11.46 -16.87
CA ASP A 333 -32.34 -10.42 -17.57
C ASP A 333 -33.03 -9.04 -17.57
N GLU A 334 -34.30 -8.91 -17.15
CA GLU A 334 -34.95 -7.60 -16.92
C GLU A 334 -34.56 -7.04 -15.55
N ASP A 335 -34.54 -7.88 -14.50
CA ASP A 335 -33.92 -7.55 -13.21
C ASP A 335 -32.50 -7.02 -13.44
N LEU A 336 -31.72 -7.73 -14.26
CA LEU A 336 -30.33 -7.38 -14.51
C LEU A 336 -30.20 -6.04 -15.24
N LYS A 337 -31.05 -5.71 -16.21
CA LYS A 337 -31.05 -4.39 -16.88
C LYS A 337 -31.32 -3.26 -15.89
N THR A 338 -32.30 -3.41 -15.00
CA THR A 338 -32.61 -2.40 -13.97
C THR A 338 -31.42 -2.21 -13.03
N LEU A 339 -30.75 -3.30 -12.65
CA LEU A 339 -29.57 -3.29 -11.78
C LEU A 339 -28.32 -2.75 -12.50
N GLU A 340 -28.18 -2.95 -13.81
CA GLU A 340 -27.16 -2.30 -14.63
C GLU A 340 -27.35 -0.79 -14.64
N LYS A 341 -28.56 -0.30 -14.97
CA LYS A 341 -28.91 1.13 -14.96
C LYS A 341 -28.63 1.78 -13.60
N PHE A 342 -28.99 1.11 -12.50
CA PHE A 342 -28.64 1.53 -11.14
C PHE A 342 -27.12 1.62 -10.92
N VAL A 343 -26.36 0.60 -11.34
CA VAL A 343 -24.89 0.57 -11.21
C VAL A 343 -24.23 1.64 -12.09
N VAL A 344 -24.73 1.88 -13.31
CA VAL A 344 -24.24 2.97 -14.17
C VAL A 344 -24.42 4.31 -13.48
N MET A 345 -25.60 4.64 -12.96
CA MET A 345 -25.84 5.91 -12.25
C MET A 345 -25.05 6.02 -10.93
N MET A 346 -24.84 4.90 -10.22
CA MET A 346 -23.97 4.87 -9.04
C MET A 346 -22.51 5.17 -9.40
N TYR A 347 -22.03 4.72 -10.57
CA TYR A 347 -20.68 5.06 -11.05
C TYR A 347 -20.60 6.46 -11.66
N ASP A 348 -21.59 6.88 -12.45
CA ASP A 348 -21.68 8.18 -13.12
C ASP A 348 -23.13 8.59 -13.43
N ARG A 349 -23.65 9.57 -12.67
CA ARG A 349 -24.98 10.18 -12.89
C ARG A 349 -25.11 10.96 -14.20
N SER A 350 -24.00 11.23 -14.89
CA SER A 350 -23.96 11.90 -16.20
C SER A 350 -23.79 10.91 -17.37
N SER A 351 -23.95 9.61 -17.15
CA SER A 351 -23.91 8.60 -18.20
C SER A 351 -25.31 8.38 -18.78
N THR A 352 -25.41 8.34 -20.11
CA THR A 352 -26.64 7.98 -20.85
C THR A 352 -26.61 6.51 -21.32
N ALA A 353 -25.69 5.70 -20.80
CA ALA A 353 -25.61 4.27 -21.10
C ALA A 353 -26.58 3.47 -20.23
N GLU A 354 -27.34 2.56 -20.84
CA GLU A 354 -28.31 1.70 -20.13
C GLU A 354 -27.63 0.44 -19.54
N GLY A 355 -26.64 -0.12 -20.25
CA GLY A 355 -25.85 -1.28 -19.81
C GLY A 355 -24.47 -0.91 -19.27
N VAL A 356 -23.93 -1.73 -18.35
CA VAL A 356 -22.63 -1.47 -17.73
C VAL A 356 -21.44 -1.61 -18.69
N ASP A 357 -21.54 -2.44 -19.72
CA ASP A 357 -20.44 -2.66 -20.68
C ASP A 357 -20.24 -1.44 -21.60
N ASP A 358 -21.33 -0.83 -22.10
CA ASP A 358 -21.26 0.45 -22.82
C ASP A 358 -20.81 1.59 -21.90
N ALA A 359 -21.24 1.59 -20.64
CA ALA A 359 -20.81 2.56 -19.64
C ALA A 359 -19.30 2.43 -19.30
N ARG A 360 -18.74 1.21 -19.29
CA ARG A 360 -17.30 0.96 -19.15
C ARG A 360 -16.53 1.58 -20.31
N LEU A 361 -16.99 1.37 -21.55
CA LEU A 361 -16.41 1.98 -22.75
C LEU A 361 -16.48 3.51 -22.72
N ASP A 362 -17.64 4.10 -22.40
CA ASP A 362 -17.79 5.56 -22.29
C ASP A 362 -16.88 6.16 -21.19
N MET A 363 -16.94 5.60 -19.98
CA MET A 363 -16.19 6.12 -18.84
C MET A 363 -14.67 6.00 -19.04
N PHE A 364 -14.19 4.93 -19.67
CA PHE A 364 -12.76 4.76 -19.95
C PHE A 364 -12.31 5.57 -21.17
N ALA A 365 -12.99 5.43 -22.31
CA ALA A 365 -12.52 5.98 -23.58
C ALA A 365 -12.91 7.44 -23.82
N ARG A 366 -14.10 7.89 -23.36
CA ARG A 366 -14.52 9.30 -23.47
C ARG A 366 -14.17 10.07 -22.21
N LYS A 367 -14.58 9.58 -21.03
CA LYS A 367 -14.40 10.29 -19.74
C LYS A 367 -13.07 9.97 -19.03
N GLN A 368 -12.18 9.22 -19.68
CA GLN A 368 -10.77 9.02 -19.30
C GLN A 368 -10.53 8.47 -17.88
N ARG A 369 -11.52 7.77 -17.31
CA ARG A 369 -11.42 7.16 -15.98
C ARG A 369 -10.47 5.95 -16.00
N PRO A 370 -9.69 5.71 -14.92
CA PRO A 370 -8.88 4.50 -14.82
C PRO A 370 -9.77 3.25 -14.77
N TYR A 371 -9.26 2.12 -15.26
CA TYR A 371 -9.96 0.82 -15.30
C TYR A 371 -10.46 0.32 -13.92
N GLU A 372 -9.94 0.88 -12.84
CA GLU A 372 -10.35 0.56 -11.46
C GLU A 372 -11.52 1.41 -10.93
N ALA A 373 -11.97 2.40 -11.71
CA ALA A 373 -13.03 3.36 -11.36
C ALA A 373 -14.20 3.38 -12.37
N ILE A 374 -14.32 2.31 -13.17
CA ILE A 374 -15.46 2.00 -14.05
C ILE A 374 -16.27 0.82 -13.44
N PRO A 375 -17.55 0.63 -13.78
CA PRO A 375 -18.36 -0.46 -13.23
C PRO A 375 -17.85 -1.86 -13.67
N PRO A 376 -18.27 -2.95 -13.01
CA PRO A 376 -18.00 -4.32 -13.46
C PRO A 376 -18.68 -4.62 -14.81
N THR A 377 -18.21 -5.63 -15.52
CA THR A 377 -18.89 -6.20 -16.71
C THR A 377 -20.29 -6.71 -16.40
N ARG A 378 -21.16 -6.85 -17.43
CA ARG A 378 -22.47 -7.54 -17.28
C ARG A 378 -22.30 -8.94 -16.71
N SER A 379 -21.31 -9.72 -17.16
CA SER A 379 -21.07 -11.09 -16.68
C SER A 379 -20.67 -11.12 -15.20
N ALA A 380 -19.74 -10.25 -14.77
CA ALA A 380 -19.35 -10.15 -13.37
C ALA A 380 -20.50 -9.61 -12.48
N LEU A 381 -21.29 -8.65 -12.99
CA LEU A 381 -22.47 -8.13 -12.31
C LEU A 381 -23.55 -9.21 -12.14
N LYS A 382 -23.80 -10.05 -13.15
CA LYS A 382 -24.76 -11.16 -13.05
C LYS A 382 -24.40 -12.12 -11.91
N GLN A 383 -23.12 -12.47 -11.75
CA GLN A 383 -22.67 -13.29 -10.60
C GLN A 383 -22.79 -12.54 -9.27
N HIS A 384 -22.58 -11.23 -9.26
CA HIS A 384 -22.73 -10.39 -8.07
C HIS A 384 -24.17 -10.28 -7.61
N VAL A 385 -25.10 -10.09 -8.54
CA VAL A 385 -26.56 -10.07 -8.29
C VAL A 385 -27.02 -11.43 -7.78
N LYS A 386 -26.58 -12.55 -8.37
CA LYS A 386 -26.86 -13.90 -7.84
C LYS A 386 -26.43 -14.03 -6.35
N ARG A 387 -25.20 -13.65 -6.00
CA ARG A 387 -24.73 -13.73 -4.60
C ARG A 387 -25.54 -12.83 -3.65
N ALA A 388 -25.92 -11.64 -4.11
CA ALA A 388 -26.75 -10.71 -3.34
C ALA A 388 -28.17 -11.27 -3.10
N ALA A 389 -28.81 -11.80 -4.15
CA ALA A 389 -30.14 -12.41 -4.08
C ALA A 389 -30.16 -13.67 -3.19
N TYR A 390 -29.11 -14.49 -3.23
CA TYR A 390 -28.97 -15.63 -2.33
C TYR A 390 -28.85 -15.19 -0.86
N GLN A 391 -27.97 -14.23 -0.55
CA GLN A 391 -27.82 -13.76 0.84
C GLN A 391 -29.09 -13.07 1.37
N ALA A 392 -29.76 -12.28 0.52
CA ALA A 392 -30.99 -11.58 0.88
C ALA A 392 -32.21 -12.51 0.94
N GLY A 393 -32.60 -13.09 -0.19
CA GLY A 393 -33.82 -13.87 -0.33
C GLY A 393 -33.71 -15.34 0.09
N CYS A 394 -32.54 -15.99 -0.04
CA CYS A 394 -32.40 -17.39 0.40
C CYS A 394 -32.00 -17.51 1.88
N ILE A 395 -31.17 -16.61 2.41
CA ILE A 395 -30.69 -16.66 3.80
C ILE A 395 -31.47 -15.71 4.72
N TRP A 396 -31.46 -14.39 4.44
CA TRP A 396 -32.00 -13.41 5.38
C TRP A 396 -33.53 -13.33 5.45
N SER A 397 -34.25 -13.49 4.33
CA SER A 397 -35.73 -13.38 4.33
C SER A 397 -36.41 -14.47 5.17
N GLN A 398 -35.75 -15.61 5.37
CA GLN A 398 -36.27 -16.73 6.15
C GLN A 398 -35.92 -16.64 7.66
N SER A 399 -35.44 -15.50 8.17
CA SER A 399 -34.97 -15.36 9.56
C SER A 399 -36.02 -15.60 10.65
N THR A 400 -37.31 -15.72 10.31
CA THR A 400 -38.39 -16.13 11.24
C THR A 400 -38.71 -17.64 11.17
N VAL A 401 -38.03 -18.42 10.33
CA VAL A 401 -38.29 -19.84 10.08
C VAL A 401 -37.18 -20.70 10.71
N ARG A 402 -37.50 -21.51 11.73
CA ARG A 402 -36.52 -22.39 12.44
C ARG A 402 -35.59 -23.21 11.52
N GLN A 403 -36.09 -23.63 10.36
CA GLN A 403 -35.43 -24.54 9.43
C GLN A 403 -35.58 -23.95 8.02
N PRO A 404 -34.74 -22.97 7.63
CA PRO A 404 -34.85 -22.31 6.32
C PRO A 404 -34.43 -23.26 5.21
N GLU A 405 -35.24 -23.33 4.14
CA GLU A 405 -34.88 -24.13 2.96
C GLU A 405 -33.78 -23.41 2.18
N THR A 406 -32.61 -24.04 2.06
CA THR A 406 -31.44 -23.42 1.43
C THR A 406 -30.99 -24.19 0.19
N GLN A 407 -30.98 -23.50 -0.96
CA GLN A 407 -30.44 -24.05 -2.20
C GLN A 407 -28.91 -24.16 -2.12
N THR A 408 -28.31 -24.99 -2.96
CA THR A 408 -26.85 -25.03 -3.09
C THR A 408 -26.29 -23.69 -3.59
N PRO A 409 -25.28 -23.08 -2.92
CA PRO A 409 -24.60 -21.87 -3.39
C PRO A 409 -23.98 -22.00 -4.79
N ALA A 410 -23.81 -23.23 -5.31
CA ALA A 410 -23.22 -23.52 -6.62
C ALA A 410 -23.92 -22.80 -7.79
N ASN A 411 -25.25 -22.62 -7.71
CA ASN A 411 -26.02 -21.95 -8.78
C ASN A 411 -26.02 -20.41 -8.63
N TRP A 412 -25.59 -19.92 -7.46
CA TRP A 412 -25.78 -18.54 -6.99
C TRP A 412 -24.49 -17.71 -7.00
N GLY A 413 -23.51 -18.08 -7.82
CA GLY A 413 -22.26 -17.31 -7.99
C GLY A 413 -21.12 -17.74 -7.06
N TRP A 414 -21.18 -18.98 -6.53
CA TRP A 414 -20.08 -19.70 -5.91
C TRP A 414 -19.85 -21.05 -6.58
N THR A 415 -18.73 -21.71 -6.28
CA THR A 415 -18.41 -23.09 -6.69
C THR A 415 -17.67 -23.80 -5.57
N LYS A 416 -17.87 -25.12 -5.41
CA LYS A 416 -17.27 -25.90 -4.31
C LYS A 416 -15.95 -26.54 -4.76
N LYS A 417 -14.86 -26.37 -3.99
CA LYS A 417 -13.57 -27.05 -4.21
C LYS A 417 -13.06 -27.62 -2.89
N GLY A 418 -13.03 -28.95 -2.79
CA GLY A 418 -12.93 -29.61 -1.48
C GLY A 418 -14.10 -29.18 -0.60
N ASP A 419 -13.86 -28.87 0.67
CA ASP A 419 -14.89 -28.41 1.60
C ASP A 419 -15.17 -26.89 1.58
N LEU A 420 -14.44 -26.14 0.75
CA LEU A 420 -14.54 -24.68 0.68
C LEU A 420 -15.33 -24.21 -0.54
N TRP A 421 -16.17 -23.20 -0.32
CA TRP A 421 -16.80 -22.42 -1.38
C TRP A 421 -15.84 -21.34 -1.89
N GLN A 422 -15.77 -21.18 -3.21
CA GLN A 422 -15.03 -20.12 -3.88
C GLN A 422 -15.97 -19.28 -4.74
N ILE A 423 -15.69 -17.98 -4.87
CA ILE A 423 -16.52 -17.04 -5.62
C ILE A 423 -16.34 -17.28 -7.13
N VAL A 424 -17.46 -17.38 -7.86
CA VAL A 424 -17.47 -17.31 -9.34
C VAL A 424 -17.53 -15.84 -9.73
N TRP A 425 -16.39 -15.28 -10.15
CA TRP A 425 -16.24 -13.84 -10.35
C TRP A 425 -16.89 -13.32 -11.64
N THR A 426 -16.91 -14.14 -12.70
CA THR A 426 -17.43 -13.88 -14.04
C THR A 426 -17.64 -15.24 -14.71
N GLU A 427 -18.59 -15.34 -15.65
CA GLU A 427 -18.76 -16.53 -16.51
C GLU A 427 -17.93 -16.39 -17.81
N LEU A 428 -17.62 -15.16 -18.23
CA LEU A 428 -16.72 -14.89 -19.35
C LEU A 428 -15.25 -14.98 -18.93
N PRO A 429 -14.36 -15.53 -19.79
CA PRO A 429 -12.91 -15.59 -19.53
C PRO A 429 -12.28 -14.17 -19.57
N PRO A 430 -11.04 -14.00 -19.08
CA PRO A 430 -10.30 -12.75 -19.22
C PRO A 430 -10.15 -12.34 -20.69
N ILE A 431 -10.13 -11.04 -20.99
CA ILE A 431 -10.06 -10.51 -22.37
C ILE A 431 -8.85 -11.03 -23.17
N ALA A 432 -7.75 -11.37 -22.48
CA ALA A 432 -6.54 -11.93 -23.08
C ALA A 432 -6.70 -13.36 -23.63
N GLU A 433 -7.81 -14.04 -23.30
CA GLU A 433 -8.14 -15.40 -23.76
C GLU A 433 -9.23 -15.38 -24.84
N SER A 434 -10.17 -14.42 -24.82
CA SER A 434 -11.22 -14.28 -25.84
C SER A 434 -10.82 -13.43 -27.04
N CYS A 435 -10.08 -12.33 -26.84
CA CYS A 435 -9.74 -11.41 -27.92
C CYS A 435 -8.58 -11.95 -28.76
N GLN A 436 -8.89 -12.42 -29.97
CA GLN A 436 -7.88 -12.90 -30.92
C GLN A 436 -6.82 -11.84 -31.21
N GLN A 437 -7.18 -10.56 -31.25
CA GLN A 437 -6.26 -9.43 -31.46
C GLN A 437 -5.27 -9.23 -30.30
N LEU A 438 -5.49 -9.80 -29.10
CA LEU A 438 -4.49 -9.88 -28.03
C LEU A 438 -3.57 -11.12 -28.16
N THR A 439 -3.86 -12.06 -29.06
CA THR A 439 -3.06 -13.28 -29.27
C THR A 439 -1.67 -12.95 -29.78
N LYS A 440 -0.67 -13.34 -29.00
CA LYS A 440 0.75 -13.16 -29.35
C LYS A 440 1.41 -14.46 -29.79
N CYS A 441 2.35 -14.35 -30.72
CA CYS A 441 3.20 -15.48 -31.13
C CYS A 441 4.20 -15.83 -30.01
N GLY A 442 4.55 -17.12 -29.91
CA GLY A 442 5.71 -17.61 -29.14
C GLY A 442 6.86 -18.11 -30.03
N CYS A 443 6.82 -17.82 -31.34
CA CYS A 443 7.80 -18.32 -32.31
C CYS A 443 9.17 -17.66 -32.10
N LYS A 444 10.25 -18.45 -32.20
CA LYS A 444 11.64 -18.01 -31.98
C LYS A 444 12.37 -17.58 -33.28
N SER A 445 11.68 -17.72 -34.41
CA SER A 445 12.14 -17.46 -35.78
C SER A 445 10.97 -16.85 -36.59
N GLU A 446 11.11 -16.75 -37.90
CA GLU A 446 10.06 -16.27 -38.81
C GLU A 446 8.74 -17.04 -38.69
N CYS A 447 7.62 -16.32 -38.87
CA CYS A 447 6.26 -16.80 -38.66
C CYS A 447 5.67 -17.48 -39.90
N CYS A 448 6.08 -18.73 -40.12
CA CYS A 448 5.47 -19.63 -41.11
C CYS A 448 4.18 -20.30 -40.59
N SER A 449 3.66 -21.27 -41.35
CA SER A 449 2.32 -21.90 -41.24
C SER A 449 1.90 -22.55 -39.92
N ARG A 450 2.77 -22.59 -38.90
CA ARG A 450 2.47 -23.10 -37.55
C ARG A 450 2.41 -21.99 -36.48
N CYS A 451 2.64 -20.73 -36.85
CA CYS A 451 2.57 -19.60 -35.93
C CYS A 451 1.10 -19.27 -35.59
N LYS A 452 0.74 -19.20 -34.31
CA LYS A 452 -0.62 -18.83 -33.88
C LYS A 452 -1.15 -17.53 -34.53
N CYS A 453 -0.31 -16.50 -34.68
CA CYS A 453 -0.74 -15.27 -35.35
C CYS A 453 -1.02 -15.50 -36.85
N TYR A 454 -0.16 -16.25 -37.55
CA TYR A 454 -0.39 -16.66 -38.94
C TYR A 454 -1.68 -17.50 -39.09
N CYS A 455 -1.90 -18.49 -38.22
CA CYS A 455 -3.09 -19.34 -38.22
C CYS A 455 -4.40 -18.60 -37.97
N PHE A 456 -4.37 -17.43 -37.30
CA PHE A 456 -5.52 -16.55 -37.11
C PHE A 456 -5.55 -15.35 -38.09
N GLY A 457 -4.68 -15.32 -39.11
CA GLY A 457 -4.63 -14.22 -40.10
C GLY A 457 -4.13 -12.88 -39.54
N LEU A 458 -3.45 -12.88 -38.38
CA LEU A 458 -3.04 -11.69 -37.66
C LEU A 458 -1.57 -11.34 -37.92
N THR A 459 -1.30 -10.07 -38.23
CA THR A 459 0.05 -9.50 -38.22
C THR A 459 0.71 -9.68 -36.85
N CYS A 460 2.00 -9.97 -36.81
CA CYS A 460 2.75 -10.05 -35.55
C CYS A 460 3.00 -8.64 -35.01
N THR A 461 2.80 -8.44 -33.71
CA THR A 461 3.05 -7.18 -33.01
C THR A 461 4.30 -7.29 -32.13
N ALA A 462 4.87 -6.16 -31.68
CA ALA A 462 6.03 -6.15 -30.77
C ALA A 462 5.76 -6.75 -29.36
N LEU A 463 4.56 -7.28 -29.11
CA LEU A 463 4.23 -8.09 -27.92
C LEU A 463 4.36 -9.61 -28.17
N CYS A 464 4.68 -10.01 -29.41
CA CYS A 464 4.99 -11.37 -29.83
C CYS A 464 6.49 -11.66 -29.67
N SER A 465 6.87 -12.93 -29.45
CA SER A 465 8.27 -13.33 -29.28
C SER A 465 9.08 -13.43 -30.58
N CYS A 466 8.40 -13.40 -31.73
CA CYS A 466 8.98 -13.46 -33.06
C CYS A 466 9.47 -12.08 -33.52
N ARG A 467 10.66 -12.05 -34.12
CA ARG A 467 11.24 -10.85 -34.76
C ARG A 467 10.66 -10.60 -36.15
N CYS A 468 9.33 -10.66 -36.28
CA CYS A 468 8.66 -10.36 -37.53
C CYS A 468 8.30 -8.88 -37.58
N GLU A 469 9.16 -8.11 -38.22
CA GLU A 469 8.77 -6.82 -38.82
C GLU A 469 7.67 -7.08 -39.88
N THR A 470 6.94 -6.04 -40.27
CA THR A 470 5.56 -6.12 -40.78
C THR A 470 5.42 -6.74 -42.18
N LEU A 471 5.65 -8.04 -42.29
CA LEU A 471 5.58 -8.80 -43.54
C LEU A 471 4.13 -9.10 -43.98
N ILE A 472 3.50 -8.10 -44.57
CA ILE A 472 2.62 -8.30 -45.73
C ILE A 472 3.32 -7.69 -46.94
N HIS A 473 4.34 -8.39 -47.45
CA HIS A 473 4.70 -8.48 -48.88
C HIS A 473 5.95 -9.37 -49.02
N CYS A 474 5.88 -10.39 -49.88
CA CYS A 474 7.02 -11.25 -50.21
C CYS A 474 7.21 -11.22 -51.73
N SER A 475 7.84 -10.15 -52.24
CA SER A 475 8.07 -9.94 -53.66
C SER A 475 9.42 -9.25 -53.92
N LEU A 476 10.36 -10.03 -54.48
CA LEU A 476 11.40 -9.61 -55.43
C LEU A 476 12.50 -8.57 -55.05
N THR A 477 13.73 -9.11 -55.00
CA THR A 477 14.97 -8.62 -55.67
C THR A 477 15.85 -7.49 -55.08
N SER A 478 17.15 -7.64 -55.39
CA SER A 478 18.29 -6.70 -55.29
C SER A 478 18.73 -6.26 -53.89
N GLY A 479 19.99 -6.53 -53.56
CA GLY A 479 20.60 -6.22 -52.26
C GLY A 479 21.11 -4.78 -52.13
N ASP A 480 21.35 -4.39 -50.87
CA ASP A 480 21.63 -3.01 -50.46
C ASP A 480 22.95 -2.91 -49.65
N ARG A 481 23.55 -1.72 -49.63
CA ARG A 481 24.74 -1.40 -48.83
C ARG A 481 24.34 -0.97 -47.41
N MET A 482 25.22 -1.14 -46.43
CA MET A 482 24.98 -0.59 -45.08
C MET A 482 25.09 0.94 -45.08
N ALA A 483 23.93 1.62 -45.06
CA ALA A 483 23.80 3.07 -44.91
C ALA A 483 24.73 3.68 -43.84
N GLN A 484 25.32 4.83 -44.16
CA GLN A 484 26.27 5.59 -43.33
C GLN A 484 25.67 5.88 -41.94
N TRP A 485 24.38 6.23 -41.88
CA TRP A 485 23.68 6.50 -40.62
C TRP A 485 23.78 5.37 -39.59
N LYS A 486 23.66 4.11 -40.01
CA LYS A 486 23.74 2.93 -39.10
C LYS A 486 25.13 2.75 -38.48
N GLN A 487 26.17 3.31 -39.10
CA GLN A 487 27.54 3.32 -38.60
C GLN A 487 27.74 4.50 -37.62
N VAL A 488 27.30 5.70 -38.02
CA VAL A 488 27.35 6.91 -37.20
C VAL A 488 26.59 6.73 -35.88
N GLN A 489 25.40 6.13 -35.91
CA GLN A 489 24.53 5.91 -34.74
C GLN A 489 25.19 5.15 -33.58
N GLN A 490 26.22 4.34 -33.86
CA GLN A 490 26.99 3.64 -32.81
C GLN A 490 27.97 4.58 -32.10
N GLN A 491 28.59 5.51 -32.82
CA GLN A 491 29.54 6.48 -32.24
C GLN A 491 28.84 7.69 -31.59
N LEU A 492 27.63 8.07 -32.02
CA LEU A 492 26.86 9.17 -31.39
C LEU A 492 26.63 8.94 -29.88
N GLN A 493 26.60 7.69 -29.42
CA GLN A 493 26.42 7.32 -28.00
C GLN A 493 27.64 7.68 -27.13
N CYS A 494 28.79 7.96 -27.75
CA CYS A 494 30.04 8.32 -27.07
C CYS A 494 30.41 9.81 -27.17
N LEU A 495 29.57 10.63 -27.82
CA LEU A 495 29.83 12.07 -28.01
C LEU A 495 29.18 12.93 -26.93
N SER A 496 29.87 14.02 -26.55
CA SER A 496 29.30 15.04 -25.67
C SER A 496 28.21 15.86 -26.39
N THR A 497 27.28 16.42 -25.62
CA THR A 497 26.20 17.29 -26.13
C THR A 497 26.72 18.49 -26.92
N GLN A 498 27.88 19.03 -26.54
CA GLN A 498 28.55 20.13 -27.24
C GLN A 498 29.18 19.73 -28.59
N ASN A 499 29.48 18.44 -28.80
CA ASN A 499 29.94 17.93 -30.08
C ASN A 499 28.76 17.53 -30.98
N LEU A 500 27.68 16.98 -30.40
CA LEU A 500 26.43 16.70 -31.12
C LEU A 500 25.81 17.96 -31.73
N SER A 501 25.80 19.10 -31.03
CA SER A 501 25.28 20.38 -31.55
C SER A 501 26.17 21.06 -32.60
N LYS A 502 27.45 20.68 -32.71
CA LYS A 502 28.36 21.07 -33.81
C LYS A 502 28.18 20.19 -35.06
N LEU A 503 27.66 18.98 -34.87
CA LEU A 503 27.40 18.01 -35.93
C LEU A 503 26.00 18.21 -36.55
N TYR A 504 24.96 18.40 -35.73
CA TYR A 504 23.59 18.67 -36.17
C TYR A 504 23.13 20.05 -35.68
N PRO A 505 23.08 21.07 -36.55
CA PRO A 505 22.64 22.41 -36.17
C PRO A 505 21.12 22.43 -35.89
N PRO A 506 20.60 23.35 -35.06
CA PRO A 506 19.17 23.41 -34.74
C PRO A 506 18.27 23.71 -35.95
N THR A 507 18.82 24.24 -37.04
CA THR A 507 18.14 24.42 -38.33
C THR A 507 17.97 23.13 -39.12
N PHE A 508 18.78 22.10 -38.87
CA PHE A 508 18.65 20.77 -39.48
C PHE A 508 18.69 19.69 -38.38
N PRO A 509 17.56 19.42 -37.70
CA PRO A 509 17.52 18.51 -36.56
C PRO A 509 17.99 17.09 -36.90
N MET A 510 18.65 16.44 -35.95
CA MET A 510 19.11 15.05 -36.05
C MET A 510 17.97 14.07 -36.40
N ASP A 511 16.72 14.39 -35.99
CA ASP A 511 15.50 13.69 -36.41
C ASP A 511 15.36 13.57 -37.94
N VAL A 512 15.64 14.64 -38.69
CA VAL A 512 15.54 14.66 -40.17
C VAL A 512 16.60 13.75 -40.78
N ARG A 513 17.84 13.84 -40.29
CA ARG A 513 18.95 12.97 -40.67
C ARG A 513 18.66 11.50 -40.40
N CYS A 514 17.95 11.20 -39.29
CA CYS A 514 17.61 9.86 -38.85
C CYS A 514 16.45 9.25 -39.65
N TYR A 515 15.33 9.97 -39.81
CA TYR A 515 14.14 9.45 -40.48
C TYR A 515 14.26 9.40 -42.01
N LEU A 516 15.06 10.27 -42.61
CA LEU A 516 15.30 10.29 -44.07
C LEU A 516 16.69 9.73 -44.45
N ALA A 517 17.30 8.92 -43.59
CA ALA A 517 18.71 8.53 -43.71
C ALA A 517 19.12 8.00 -45.10
N SER A 518 18.44 6.96 -45.61
CA SER A 518 18.77 6.37 -46.92
C SER A 518 18.56 7.38 -48.05
N TRP A 519 17.39 8.02 -48.12
CA TRP A 519 17.08 9.00 -49.17
C TRP A 519 18.07 10.18 -49.18
N ILE A 520 18.50 10.68 -48.02
CA ILE A 520 19.53 11.73 -47.93
C ILE A 520 20.88 11.23 -48.45
N GLU A 521 21.26 9.98 -48.15
CA GLU A 521 22.53 9.38 -48.59
C GLU A 521 22.53 9.00 -50.09
N GLU A 522 21.35 8.83 -50.70
CA GLU A 522 21.15 8.52 -52.12
C GLU A 522 21.30 9.74 -53.05
N GLN A 523 21.19 10.99 -52.56
CA GLN A 523 21.24 12.18 -53.43
C GLN A 523 22.68 12.63 -53.74
N CYS A 524 22.95 12.96 -55.01
CA CYS A 524 24.18 13.61 -55.45
C CYS A 524 24.22 15.11 -55.05
N TRP A 525 24.28 15.41 -53.75
CA TRP A 525 24.25 16.80 -53.23
C TRP A 525 25.33 17.71 -53.83
N ASP A 526 26.49 17.16 -54.17
CA ASP A 526 27.61 17.91 -54.73
C ASP A 526 27.29 18.47 -56.14
N GLU A 527 26.61 17.70 -56.99
CA GLU A 527 26.20 18.10 -58.34
C GLU A 527 25.11 19.19 -58.39
N ILE A 528 24.49 19.51 -57.24
CA ILE A 528 23.40 20.50 -57.17
C ILE A 528 23.97 21.92 -57.23
N MET A 529 25.16 22.18 -56.67
CA MET A 529 25.74 23.53 -56.62
C MET A 529 26.34 23.99 -57.97
N ASP A 530 26.82 23.07 -58.80
CA ASP A 530 27.48 23.38 -60.08
C ASP A 530 26.49 23.50 -61.27
N SER A 531 25.18 23.41 -60.98
CA SER A 531 24.09 23.46 -61.95
C SER A 531 23.63 24.90 -62.21
N PRO A 532 23.33 25.31 -63.47
CA PRO A 532 22.72 26.63 -63.74
C PRO A 532 21.42 26.84 -62.96
N ASP A 533 20.55 25.82 -62.92
CA ASP A 533 19.29 25.79 -62.17
C ASP A 533 19.46 25.34 -60.70
N SER A 534 20.63 25.59 -60.09
CA SER A 534 20.99 25.08 -58.75
C SER A 534 19.97 25.42 -57.67
N ASP A 535 19.46 26.65 -57.63
CA ASP A 535 18.47 27.07 -56.62
C ASP A 535 17.10 26.39 -56.81
N ALA A 536 16.66 26.21 -58.06
CA ALA A 536 15.44 25.47 -58.38
C ALA A 536 15.56 23.97 -58.02
N ARG A 537 16.72 23.35 -58.28
CA ARG A 537 17.03 21.98 -57.84
C ARG A 537 17.08 21.87 -56.31
N ALA A 538 17.64 22.87 -55.62
CA ALA A 538 17.67 22.92 -54.16
C ALA A 538 16.27 23.11 -53.53
N MET A 539 15.39 23.91 -54.14
CA MET A 539 13.96 23.97 -53.78
C MET A 539 13.28 22.60 -53.98
N GLY A 540 13.57 21.92 -55.09
CA GLY A 540 13.09 20.57 -55.36
C GLY A 540 13.53 19.53 -54.33
N MET A 541 14.72 19.67 -53.75
CA MET A 541 15.17 18.85 -52.60
C MET A 541 14.44 19.20 -51.31
N LEU A 542 14.22 20.49 -51.04
CA LEU A 542 13.51 20.96 -49.84
C LEU A 542 12.06 20.46 -49.80
N GLU A 543 11.31 20.60 -50.88
CA GLU A 543 9.93 20.13 -50.95
C GLU A 543 9.86 18.58 -50.87
N GLN A 544 10.85 17.85 -51.39
CA GLN A 544 10.95 16.40 -51.19
C GLN A 544 11.22 16.03 -49.73
N ILE A 545 12.14 16.71 -49.01
CA ILE A 545 12.33 16.50 -47.57
C ILE A 545 11.04 16.80 -46.80
N ILE A 546 10.35 17.90 -47.11
CA ILE A 546 9.09 18.26 -46.46
C ILE A 546 8.01 17.20 -46.74
N SER A 547 7.87 16.73 -47.99
CA SER A 547 6.93 15.68 -48.38
C SER A 547 7.22 14.33 -47.71
N LEU A 548 8.49 13.92 -47.67
CA LEU A 548 8.91 12.68 -47.01
C LEU A 548 8.71 12.75 -45.49
N LEU A 549 9.04 13.88 -44.84
CA LEU A 549 8.70 14.10 -43.43
C LEU A 549 7.18 14.11 -43.19
N GLN A 550 6.37 14.64 -44.13
CA GLN A 550 4.92 14.58 -44.04
C GLN A 550 4.37 13.16 -44.21
N ARG A 551 5.00 12.33 -45.04
CA ARG A 551 4.67 10.91 -45.19
C ARG A 551 5.03 10.11 -43.91
N VAL A 552 6.23 10.29 -43.36
CA VAL A 552 6.62 9.72 -42.06
C VAL A 552 5.71 10.23 -40.93
N VAL A 553 5.26 11.49 -40.99
CA VAL A 553 4.23 12.04 -40.10
C VAL A 553 2.90 11.32 -40.28
N GLN A 554 2.44 11.02 -41.49
CA GLN A 554 1.18 10.31 -41.71
C GLN A 554 1.27 8.87 -41.20
N GLU A 555 2.34 8.16 -41.55
CA GLU A 555 2.66 6.78 -41.17
C GLU A 555 2.93 6.61 -39.66
N SER A 556 3.45 7.64 -38.96
CA SER A 556 3.73 7.58 -37.51
C SER A 556 2.44 7.52 -36.67
N SER A 557 2.28 6.45 -35.90
CA SER A 557 1.17 6.24 -34.96
C SER A 557 1.34 6.98 -33.63
N ASN A 558 2.57 7.38 -33.30
CA ASN A 558 2.94 8.00 -32.03
C ASN A 558 2.61 9.51 -32.05
N VAL A 559 1.57 9.94 -31.35
CA VAL A 559 1.07 11.34 -31.39
C VAL A 559 2.14 12.38 -31.01
N VAL A 560 3.04 12.08 -30.05
CA VAL A 560 4.09 13.03 -29.63
C VAL A 560 5.14 13.19 -30.73
N GLU A 561 5.50 12.10 -31.38
CA GLU A 561 6.48 12.04 -32.47
C GLU A 561 5.87 12.61 -33.76
N LYS A 562 4.58 12.36 -34.01
CA LYS A 562 3.76 13.00 -35.06
C LYS A 562 3.72 14.52 -34.88
N MET A 563 3.50 15.02 -33.67
CA MET A 563 3.54 16.46 -33.37
C MET A 563 4.95 17.05 -33.51
N ARG A 564 5.99 16.35 -33.03
CA ARG A 564 7.41 16.74 -33.16
C ARG A 564 7.84 16.80 -34.63
N LEU A 565 7.55 15.77 -35.41
CA LEU A 565 7.87 15.71 -36.84
C LEU A 565 7.01 16.66 -37.68
N GLN A 566 5.76 16.95 -37.29
CA GLN A 566 4.99 18.06 -37.88
C GLN A 566 5.62 19.42 -37.60
N HIS A 567 6.10 19.67 -36.37
CA HIS A 567 6.81 20.90 -36.04
C HIS A 567 8.12 21.00 -36.84
N ILE A 568 8.92 19.93 -36.91
CA ILE A 568 10.15 19.89 -37.70
C ILE A 568 9.87 20.09 -39.20
N SER A 569 8.88 19.40 -39.78
CA SER A 569 8.45 19.57 -41.17
C SER A 569 8.02 21.01 -41.48
N ARG A 570 7.31 21.68 -40.56
CA ARG A 570 7.01 23.12 -40.68
C ARG A 570 8.28 23.97 -40.59
N ASN A 571 9.17 23.69 -39.64
CA ASN A 571 10.41 24.45 -39.44
C ASN A 571 11.38 24.34 -40.63
N MET A 572 11.38 23.23 -41.38
CA MET A 572 12.20 23.09 -42.61
C MET A 572 11.91 24.18 -43.65
N ASN A 573 10.73 24.82 -43.63
CA ASN A 573 10.43 25.98 -44.49
C ASN A 573 11.38 27.17 -44.26
N VAL A 574 12.17 27.20 -43.18
CA VAL A 574 13.24 28.20 -42.97
C VAL A 574 14.23 28.27 -44.14
N PHE A 575 14.41 27.17 -44.88
CA PHE A 575 15.27 27.12 -46.06
C PHE A 575 14.61 27.62 -47.35
N ARG A 576 13.29 27.88 -47.41
CA ARG A 576 12.61 28.34 -48.65
C ARG A 576 13.12 29.68 -49.17
N SER A 577 13.67 30.54 -48.31
CA SER A 577 14.26 31.83 -48.69
C SER A 577 15.72 31.74 -49.12
N GLN A 578 16.42 30.63 -48.81
CA GLN A 578 17.80 30.36 -49.22
C GLN A 578 17.99 28.85 -49.48
N PRO A 579 17.40 28.28 -50.55
CA PRO A 579 17.40 26.83 -50.79
C PRO A 579 18.80 26.22 -50.85
N LEU A 580 19.76 26.91 -51.46
CA LEU A 580 21.17 26.48 -51.51
C LEU A 580 21.84 26.33 -50.13
N GLN A 581 21.30 26.95 -49.07
CA GLN A 581 21.81 26.79 -47.71
C GLN A 581 21.42 25.43 -47.10
N LEU A 582 20.32 24.81 -47.55
CA LEU A 582 19.97 23.43 -47.20
C LEU A 582 21.03 22.45 -47.72
N VAL A 583 21.34 22.56 -49.03
CA VAL A 583 22.33 21.71 -49.71
C VAL A 583 23.67 21.74 -48.99
N LYS A 584 24.20 22.96 -48.73
CA LYS A 584 25.45 23.17 -47.99
C LYS A 584 25.41 22.59 -46.57
N THR A 585 24.27 22.70 -45.88
CA THR A 585 24.10 22.15 -44.53
C THR A 585 24.14 20.61 -44.54
N VAL A 586 23.47 19.96 -45.51
CA VAL A 586 23.48 18.50 -45.63
C VAL A 586 24.87 17.98 -46.05
N GLN A 587 25.55 18.65 -46.99
CA GLN A 587 26.93 18.33 -47.37
C GLN A 587 27.90 18.40 -46.18
N ASP A 588 27.84 19.46 -45.38
CA ASP A 588 28.70 19.64 -44.20
C ASP A 588 28.43 18.56 -43.14
N ILE A 589 27.16 18.23 -42.88
CA ILE A 589 26.77 17.11 -41.99
C ILE A 589 27.37 15.79 -42.48
N LEU A 590 27.10 15.40 -43.74
CA LEU A 590 27.57 14.13 -44.30
C LEU A 590 29.11 14.06 -44.36
N LYS A 591 29.78 15.19 -44.59
CA LYS A 591 31.25 15.29 -44.58
C LYS A 591 31.82 15.14 -43.17
N LYS A 592 31.25 15.81 -42.16
CA LYS A 592 31.64 15.67 -40.75
C LYS A 592 31.42 14.25 -40.23
N GLU A 593 30.32 13.61 -40.61
CA GLU A 593 30.06 12.21 -40.29
C GLU A 593 31.10 11.25 -40.89
N ARG A 594 31.52 11.44 -42.14
CA ARG A 594 32.62 10.66 -42.75
C ARG A 594 33.95 10.88 -42.03
N ILE A 595 34.24 12.11 -41.59
CA ILE A 595 35.45 12.44 -40.81
C ILE A 595 35.42 11.73 -39.44
N LEU A 596 34.27 11.75 -38.75
CA LEU A 596 34.07 11.07 -37.47
C LEU A 596 34.32 9.56 -37.60
N LEU A 597 33.73 8.90 -38.60
CA LEU A 597 33.94 7.47 -38.85
C LEU A 597 35.41 7.14 -39.19
N ASN A 598 36.08 7.98 -39.99
CA ASN A 598 37.47 7.76 -40.43
C ASN A 598 38.52 8.00 -39.33
N GLN A 599 38.16 8.62 -38.19
CA GLN A 599 39.09 8.85 -37.07
C GLN A 599 39.24 7.64 -36.11
N ALA A 600 38.56 6.52 -36.39
CA ALA A 600 38.47 5.36 -35.49
C ALA A 600 39.32 4.14 -35.94
N LEU A 601 40.65 4.27 -35.97
CA LEU A 601 41.60 3.15 -36.16
C LEU A 601 42.82 3.27 -35.19
N PRO A 602 43.54 2.17 -34.89
CA PRO A 602 44.34 2.03 -33.66
C PRO A 602 45.68 2.77 -33.64
N PRO A 603 46.26 3.03 -32.45
CA PRO A 603 47.48 3.83 -32.29
C PRO A 603 48.78 3.06 -32.64
N PRO A 604 49.77 3.72 -33.26
CA PRO A 604 51.13 3.19 -33.42
C PRO A 604 51.97 3.35 -32.14
N HIS A 605 52.98 2.48 -31.98
CA HIS A 605 53.92 2.50 -30.84
C HIS A 605 54.88 3.70 -30.87
N PHE A 606 55.29 4.18 -29.69
CA PHE A 606 56.59 4.86 -29.48
C PHE A 606 57.26 4.41 -28.16
N PRO A 607 58.60 4.54 -28.00
CA PRO A 607 59.36 3.95 -26.89
C PRO A 607 59.33 4.74 -25.54
N PRO A 608 59.99 4.27 -24.46
CA PRO A 608 59.77 4.76 -23.09
C PRO A 608 60.51 6.06 -22.69
N SER A 609 60.12 6.57 -21.52
CA SER A 609 60.45 7.88 -20.92
C SER A 609 61.91 8.04 -20.41
N PRO A 610 62.31 9.29 -20.10
CA PRO A 610 62.34 9.78 -18.70
C PRO A 610 61.80 11.24 -18.56
N SER A 611 61.48 11.83 -17.38
CA SER A 611 61.32 11.36 -15.98
C SER A 611 60.74 12.48 -15.06
N HIS A 612 60.51 12.17 -13.78
CA HIS A 612 60.28 13.06 -12.60
C HIS A 612 58.90 13.70 -12.30
N MET A 613 58.23 13.12 -11.27
CA MET A 613 57.68 13.78 -10.05
C MET A 613 56.52 14.81 -10.16
N SER A 614 55.59 14.91 -9.19
CA SER A 614 55.22 14.04 -8.06
C SER A 614 53.90 14.50 -7.41
N TYR A 615 53.03 13.55 -7.05
CA TYR A 615 52.34 13.36 -5.74
C TYR A 615 51.00 12.59 -5.90
N SER A 616 50.51 12.02 -4.80
CA SER A 616 49.37 11.08 -4.71
C SER A 616 48.74 11.18 -3.29
N PRO A 617 47.66 10.46 -2.91
CA PRO A 617 46.86 9.49 -3.68
C PRO A 617 45.32 9.65 -3.59
N ALA A 618 44.62 8.92 -4.46
CA ALA A 618 43.25 8.43 -4.23
C ALA A 618 43.20 6.95 -4.69
N PRO A 619 42.38 6.08 -4.07
CA PRO A 619 42.55 4.64 -4.20
C PRO A 619 42.12 4.09 -5.56
N SER A 620 42.99 3.24 -6.13
CA SER A 620 42.66 2.35 -7.25
C SER A 620 42.40 0.93 -6.73
N PRO A 621 41.55 0.12 -7.37
CA PRO A 621 41.35 -1.29 -6.98
C PRO A 621 42.63 -2.11 -7.16
N LEU A 622 42.81 -3.13 -6.31
CA LEU A 622 44.03 -3.93 -6.24
C LEU A 622 44.23 -4.82 -7.49
N PRO A 623 45.47 -4.96 -7.99
CA PRO A 623 45.80 -5.91 -9.05
C PRO A 623 46.02 -7.32 -8.49
N ALA A 624 45.77 -8.34 -9.32
CA ALA A 624 46.14 -9.71 -9.01
C ALA A 624 47.66 -9.93 -9.19
N MET A 625 48.32 -10.38 -8.12
CA MET A 625 49.68 -10.94 -8.14
C MET A 625 49.58 -12.41 -7.73
N GLY A 626 50.23 -13.30 -8.48
CA GLY A 626 50.09 -14.75 -8.31
C GLY A 626 51.18 -15.40 -7.45
N LEU A 627 50.81 -16.53 -6.87
CA LEU A 627 51.69 -17.64 -6.51
C LEU A 627 51.19 -18.84 -7.37
N GLY A 628 52.01 -19.74 -7.89
CA GLY A 628 53.44 -19.97 -7.71
C GLY A 628 53.65 -21.49 -7.67
N LEU A 629 54.68 -22.02 -8.35
CA LEU A 629 54.83 -23.46 -8.70
C LEU A 629 53.81 -23.91 -9.78
N GLY A 630 54.15 -24.74 -10.76
CA GLY A 630 55.46 -25.25 -11.18
C GLY A 630 55.28 -26.36 -12.22
N ARG A 631 56.06 -26.39 -13.31
CA ARG A 631 55.99 -27.46 -14.32
C ARG A 631 57.40 -27.90 -14.74
N ALA A 632 57.64 -29.21 -14.67
CA ALA A 632 58.84 -29.83 -15.22
C ALA A 632 58.72 -30.06 -16.74
N ASP A 633 59.85 -30.36 -17.38
CA ASP A 633 60.07 -30.38 -18.83
C ASP A 633 59.40 -31.55 -19.57
N GLY A 634 59.25 -31.45 -20.91
CA GLY A 634 58.94 -32.62 -21.75
C GLY A 634 58.29 -32.40 -23.14
N ALA A 635 59.09 -32.03 -24.14
CA ALA A 635 59.04 -32.47 -25.55
C ALA A 635 57.79 -32.32 -26.48
N TRP A 636 57.99 -31.56 -27.58
CA TRP A 636 57.69 -31.89 -29.01
C TRP A 636 56.26 -32.31 -29.51
N GLY A 637 55.33 -31.36 -29.62
CA GLY A 637 54.36 -31.16 -30.75
C GLY A 637 53.39 -32.28 -31.23
N PRO A 638 52.59 -32.06 -32.31
CA PRO A 638 52.25 -30.80 -32.99
C PRO A 638 50.75 -30.40 -32.93
N GLN A 639 50.49 -29.11 -33.20
CA GLN A 639 49.29 -28.44 -33.75
C GLN A 639 47.89 -29.10 -33.68
N ARG A 640 46.91 -28.38 -33.10
CA ARG A 640 45.45 -28.59 -33.25
C ARG A 640 44.71 -27.28 -33.48
N ASP A 641 43.52 -27.37 -34.08
CA ASP A 641 42.82 -26.25 -34.72
C ASP A 641 42.13 -25.25 -33.78
N ALA A 642 41.75 -24.10 -34.35
CA ALA A 642 41.15 -22.95 -33.68
C ALA A 642 39.78 -23.19 -33.00
N GLY A 643 39.22 -24.40 -33.09
CA GLY A 643 38.01 -24.79 -32.36
C GLY A 643 38.20 -24.91 -30.84
N ASN A 644 39.44 -25.02 -30.35
CA ASN A 644 39.67 -25.31 -28.94
C ASN A 644 39.49 -24.12 -27.99
N ARG A 645 39.39 -22.86 -28.45
CA ARG A 645 39.30 -21.69 -27.54
C ARG A 645 38.08 -21.70 -26.61
N ASP A 646 36.94 -22.21 -27.08
CA ASP A 646 35.78 -22.41 -26.20
C ASP A 646 36.01 -23.56 -25.23
N VAL A 647 36.76 -24.60 -25.62
CA VAL A 647 37.17 -25.69 -24.71
C VAL A 647 38.18 -25.19 -23.67
N ASP A 648 39.15 -24.37 -24.05
CA ASP A 648 40.13 -23.77 -23.13
C ASP A 648 39.44 -22.80 -22.15
N THR A 649 38.45 -22.03 -22.64
CA THR A 649 37.59 -21.18 -21.78
C THR A 649 36.70 -22.02 -20.87
N LEU A 650 36.17 -23.15 -21.37
CA LEU A 650 35.39 -24.10 -20.57
C LEU A 650 36.29 -24.81 -19.54
N VAL A 651 37.54 -25.11 -19.87
CA VAL A 651 38.54 -25.68 -18.95
C VAL A 651 38.93 -24.66 -17.89
N ILE A 652 39.13 -23.39 -18.23
CA ILE A 652 39.32 -22.31 -17.23
C ILE A 652 38.07 -22.19 -16.34
N LYS A 653 36.86 -22.24 -16.90
CA LYS A 653 35.62 -22.23 -16.11
C LYS A 653 35.42 -23.49 -15.28
N VAL A 654 35.85 -24.66 -15.75
CA VAL A 654 35.84 -25.92 -15.00
C VAL A 654 36.92 -25.90 -13.92
N LEU A 655 38.06 -25.24 -14.14
CA LEU A 655 39.10 -25.03 -13.12
C LEU A 655 38.64 -24.01 -12.06
N GLU A 656 37.98 -22.91 -12.45
CA GLU A 656 37.30 -22.00 -11.49
C GLU A 656 36.22 -22.75 -10.70
N ILE A 657 35.43 -23.61 -11.36
CA ILE A 657 34.41 -24.44 -10.71
C ILE A 657 35.04 -25.56 -9.88
N GLN A 658 36.22 -26.07 -10.24
CA GLN A 658 36.98 -27.04 -9.44
C GLN A 658 37.67 -26.38 -8.25
N GLU A 659 38.13 -25.13 -8.36
CA GLU A 659 38.66 -24.34 -7.25
C GLU A 659 37.53 -23.91 -6.32
N CYS A 660 36.36 -23.51 -6.85
CA CYS A 660 35.15 -23.30 -6.05
C CYS A 660 34.63 -24.61 -5.43
N ARG A 661 34.70 -25.75 -6.13
CA ARG A 661 34.39 -27.07 -5.55
C ARG A 661 35.44 -27.47 -4.52
N GLN A 662 36.72 -27.16 -4.68
CA GLN A 662 37.76 -27.42 -3.69
C GLN A 662 37.63 -26.48 -2.51
N LYS A 663 37.20 -25.23 -2.68
CA LYS A 663 36.86 -24.32 -1.57
C LYS A 663 35.57 -24.73 -0.87
N ILE A 664 34.56 -25.21 -1.58
CA ILE A 664 33.32 -25.73 -0.99
C ILE A 664 33.57 -27.09 -0.32
N HIS A 665 34.37 -27.97 -0.92
CA HIS A 665 34.77 -29.26 -0.36
C HIS A 665 35.74 -29.08 0.81
N GLN A 666 36.68 -28.14 0.76
CA GLN A 666 37.51 -27.76 1.90
C GLN A 666 36.63 -27.13 2.99
N LEU A 667 35.71 -26.20 2.70
CA LEU A 667 34.80 -25.66 3.70
C LEU A 667 33.81 -26.71 4.25
N GLN A 668 33.45 -27.74 3.47
CA GLN A 668 32.62 -28.86 3.93
C GLN A 668 33.44 -29.95 4.62
N GLU A 669 34.72 -30.11 4.30
CA GLU A 669 35.67 -30.94 5.05
C GLU A 669 36.01 -30.24 6.36
N ASP A 670 36.41 -28.97 6.37
CA ASP A 670 36.56 -28.13 7.55
C ASP A 670 35.30 -28.19 8.42
N LEU A 671 34.10 -28.01 7.87
CA LEU A 671 32.84 -28.17 8.62
C LEU A 671 32.60 -29.62 9.10
N ASN A 672 32.97 -30.63 8.31
CA ASN A 672 32.84 -32.04 8.69
C ASN A 672 33.98 -32.53 9.60
N TRP A 673 35.08 -31.78 9.71
CA TRP A 673 36.28 -32.04 10.52
C TRP A 673 36.16 -31.26 11.84
N GLU A 674 35.53 -30.09 11.83
CA GLU A 674 34.90 -29.49 13.01
C GLU A 674 33.82 -30.41 13.57
N ARG A 675 32.91 -30.95 12.75
CA ARG A 675 31.92 -31.95 13.22
C ARG A 675 32.56 -33.25 13.69
N ALA A 676 33.53 -33.81 12.97
CA ALA A 676 34.22 -35.03 13.40
C ALA A 676 35.13 -34.81 14.61
N ASN A 677 35.67 -33.60 14.82
CA ASN A 677 36.27 -33.21 16.09
C ASN A 677 35.21 -33.09 17.19
N PHE A 678 34.05 -32.50 16.90
CA PHE A 678 32.94 -32.38 17.85
C PHE A 678 32.36 -33.76 18.25
N GLU A 679 32.28 -34.70 17.31
CA GLU A 679 31.85 -36.08 17.55
C GLU A 679 32.97 -36.93 18.19
N SER A 680 34.24 -36.79 17.80
CA SER A 680 35.35 -37.51 18.47
C SER A 680 35.62 -37.01 19.90
N LEU A 681 35.36 -35.72 20.17
CA LEU A 681 35.27 -35.15 21.52
C LEU A 681 34.05 -35.65 22.33
N GLN A 682 33.00 -36.15 21.68
CA GLN A 682 31.91 -36.87 22.35
C GLN A 682 32.23 -38.37 22.55
N VAL A 683 32.95 -39.00 21.64
CA VAL A 683 33.27 -40.44 21.67
C VAL A 683 34.43 -40.77 22.63
N SER A 684 35.32 -39.82 22.93
CA SER A 684 36.48 -40.04 23.82
C SER A 684 36.20 -39.86 25.33
N LEU A 685 34.94 -39.90 25.77
CA LEU A 685 34.55 -39.86 27.18
C LEU A 685 33.63 -41.05 27.58
N PRO A 686 34.10 -41.98 28.44
CA PRO A 686 33.26 -43.04 29.00
C PRO A 686 32.11 -42.50 29.86
N PRO A 687 31.01 -43.26 30.06
CA PRO A 687 29.82 -42.81 30.78
C PRO A 687 30.00 -42.78 32.32
N SER A 688 31.11 -42.23 32.80
CA SER A 688 31.46 -42.21 34.23
C SER A 688 32.46 -41.10 34.60
N LEU A 689 32.09 -39.83 34.43
CA LEU A 689 32.51 -38.72 35.30
C LEU A 689 31.64 -37.48 35.05
N SER A 690 31.25 -36.81 36.14
CA SER A 690 30.45 -35.57 36.11
C SER A 690 31.32 -34.33 36.34
N ASN A 691 30.75 -33.16 36.03
CA ASN A 691 31.22 -31.82 36.40
C ASN A 691 32.52 -31.33 35.72
N GLY A 692 32.40 -30.47 34.70
CA GLY A 692 33.53 -29.68 34.21
C GLY A 692 33.47 -29.24 32.75
N LEU A 693 32.53 -28.36 32.38
CA LEU A 693 32.58 -27.63 31.10
C LEU A 693 32.34 -26.14 31.35
N ASP A 694 33.07 -25.31 30.60
CA ASP A 694 33.08 -23.85 30.75
C ASP A 694 31.71 -23.25 30.34
N PRO A 695 31.08 -22.38 31.16
CA PRO A 695 29.82 -21.74 30.81
C PRO A 695 29.83 -21.03 29.45
N SER A 696 30.97 -20.42 29.09
CA SER A 696 31.12 -19.61 27.87
C SER A 696 30.94 -20.44 26.58
N SER A 697 31.38 -21.71 26.56
CA SER A 697 31.23 -22.57 25.39
C SER A 697 29.80 -23.07 25.21
N SER A 698 29.13 -23.47 26.30
CA SER A 698 27.76 -24.00 26.23
C SER A 698 26.75 -22.93 25.81
N GLU A 699 26.95 -21.68 26.24
CA GLU A 699 26.08 -20.56 25.86
C GLU A 699 26.26 -20.19 24.38
N GLN A 700 27.50 -20.22 23.86
CA GLN A 700 27.75 -19.96 22.43
C GLN A 700 27.14 -21.03 21.51
N VAL A 701 27.30 -22.32 21.82
CA VAL A 701 26.72 -23.42 21.01
C VAL A 701 25.19 -23.31 20.95
N ASN A 702 24.53 -23.10 22.10
CA ASN A 702 23.08 -22.88 22.14
C ASN A 702 22.66 -21.63 21.34
N LYS A 703 23.46 -20.55 21.38
CA LYS A 703 23.20 -19.30 20.66
C LYS A 703 23.36 -19.45 19.14
N PHE A 704 24.28 -20.29 18.67
CA PHE A 704 24.38 -20.65 17.25
C PHE A 704 23.25 -21.57 16.79
N GLN A 705 22.90 -22.62 17.55
CA GLN A 705 21.76 -23.49 17.22
C GLN A 705 20.43 -22.72 17.14
N ASN A 706 20.13 -21.88 18.15
CA ASN A 706 18.94 -21.01 18.11
C ASN A 706 18.94 -20.04 16.93
N ARG A 707 20.12 -19.56 16.51
CA ARG A 707 20.25 -18.61 15.38
C ARG A 707 20.10 -19.29 14.02
N ILE A 708 20.57 -20.53 13.87
CA ILE A 708 20.30 -21.36 12.68
C ILE A 708 18.79 -21.63 12.60
N GLN A 709 18.17 -22.08 13.69
CA GLN A 709 16.74 -22.40 13.71
C GLN A 709 15.84 -21.16 13.50
N GLN A 710 16.28 -19.97 13.92
CA GLN A 710 15.62 -18.69 13.59
C GLN A 710 15.78 -18.26 12.11
N LEU A 711 16.82 -18.72 11.41
CA LEU A 711 17.02 -18.47 9.98
C LEU A 711 16.29 -19.47 9.10
N GLU A 712 16.06 -20.70 9.59
CA GLU A 712 15.27 -21.74 8.92
C GLU A 712 13.75 -21.59 9.13
N GLU A 713 13.32 -20.86 10.16
CA GLU A 713 11.91 -20.56 10.38
C GLU A 713 11.32 -19.70 9.24
N ASN A 714 10.47 -20.32 8.42
CA ASN A 714 9.65 -19.63 7.43
C ASN A 714 8.63 -18.69 8.11
N VAL A 715 9.07 -17.47 8.43
CA VAL A 715 8.24 -16.42 9.04
C VAL A 715 7.16 -15.91 8.10
N GLY A 716 7.36 -15.97 6.77
CA GLY A 716 6.41 -15.49 5.77
C GLY A 716 5.71 -16.61 5.00
N GLU A 717 4.38 -16.58 4.94
CA GLU A 717 3.60 -17.38 3.98
C GLU A 717 3.46 -16.60 2.66
N LEU A 718 4.06 -17.11 1.59
CA LEU A 718 4.06 -16.49 0.26
C LEU A 718 3.13 -17.22 -0.70
N ILE A 719 2.32 -16.49 -1.47
CA ILE A 719 1.52 -17.01 -2.59
C ILE A 719 2.30 -16.77 -3.89
N ASN A 720 2.24 -17.71 -4.84
CA ASN A 720 2.96 -17.66 -6.12
C ASN A 720 4.49 -17.52 -5.92
N ASN A 721 5.02 -18.30 -4.98
CA ASN A 721 6.42 -18.32 -4.56
C ASN A 721 7.32 -19.22 -5.41
N THR A 722 6.79 -19.81 -6.48
CA THR A 722 7.55 -20.65 -7.43
C THR A 722 7.53 -20.03 -8.83
N ALA A 723 8.63 -20.17 -9.56
CA ALA A 723 8.75 -19.73 -10.95
C ALA A 723 9.78 -20.61 -11.68
N ILE A 724 9.55 -20.86 -12.97
CA ILE A 724 10.46 -21.66 -13.80
C ILE A 724 11.71 -20.83 -14.13
N LEU A 725 12.88 -21.46 -14.01
CA LEU A 725 14.18 -20.90 -14.36
C LEU A 725 14.43 -21.09 -15.87
N GLU A 726 13.99 -20.12 -16.68
CA GLU A 726 14.02 -20.22 -18.15
C GLU A 726 15.37 -19.74 -18.74
N HIS A 727 15.95 -20.51 -19.67
CA HIS A 727 17.11 -20.08 -20.45
C HIS A 727 16.69 -19.31 -21.72
N ASN A 728 17.09 -18.04 -21.81
CA ASN A 728 16.94 -17.21 -23.00
C ASN A 728 18.25 -17.21 -23.82
N SER A 729 18.28 -18.03 -24.86
CA SER A 729 19.42 -18.15 -25.78
C SER A 729 19.76 -16.87 -26.54
N SER A 730 18.80 -15.93 -26.69
CA SER A 730 19.04 -14.65 -27.39
C SER A 730 19.77 -13.61 -26.55
N THR A 731 19.67 -13.69 -25.21
CA THR A 731 20.41 -12.84 -24.26
C THR A 731 21.53 -13.60 -23.55
N LYS A 732 21.75 -14.87 -23.91
CA LYS A 732 22.64 -15.84 -23.22
C LYS A 732 22.43 -15.87 -21.70
N SER A 733 21.22 -15.60 -21.21
CA SER A 733 20.92 -15.49 -19.77
C SER A 733 19.80 -16.42 -19.34
N THR A 734 19.92 -16.93 -18.12
CA THR A 734 18.96 -17.86 -17.50
C THR A 734 18.32 -17.15 -16.32
N CYS A 735 16.99 -17.05 -16.28
CA CYS A 735 16.31 -16.32 -15.21
C CYS A 735 14.89 -16.84 -14.90
N ALA A 736 14.52 -16.79 -13.62
CA ALA A 736 13.16 -16.99 -13.15
C ALA A 736 12.50 -15.63 -12.91
N THR A 737 11.24 -15.43 -13.34
CA THR A 737 10.53 -14.16 -13.12
C THR A 737 9.28 -14.32 -12.28
N PHE A 738 9.41 -14.11 -10.97
CA PHE A 738 8.28 -13.93 -10.06
C PHE A 738 7.49 -12.66 -10.43
N ARG A 739 6.16 -12.77 -10.53
CA ARG A 739 5.27 -11.72 -11.09
C ARG A 739 4.02 -11.45 -10.25
N ASN A 740 3.45 -12.50 -9.65
CA ASN A 740 2.25 -12.44 -8.80
C ASN A 740 2.54 -12.80 -7.33
N MET A 741 3.82 -12.74 -6.93
CA MET A 741 4.23 -13.14 -5.58
C MET A 741 3.68 -12.15 -4.55
N SER A 742 3.05 -12.65 -3.48
CA SER A 742 2.44 -11.82 -2.45
C SER A 742 2.52 -12.45 -1.07
N ILE A 743 2.65 -11.62 -0.03
CA ILE A 743 2.71 -12.06 1.37
C ILE A 743 1.28 -12.27 1.88
N LYS A 744 0.93 -13.51 2.22
CA LYS A 744 -0.37 -13.90 2.79
C LYS A 744 -0.41 -13.71 4.31
N LYS A 745 0.70 -14.02 4.97
CA LYS A 745 0.88 -13.87 6.42
C LYS A 745 2.37 -13.65 6.72
N ILE A 746 2.66 -12.88 7.76
CA ILE A 746 4.00 -12.72 8.32
C ILE A 746 3.92 -12.99 9.84
N LYS A 747 4.73 -13.92 10.36
CA LYS A 747 5.08 -13.97 11.79
C LYS A 747 5.98 -12.77 12.07
N ARG A 748 5.87 -12.20 13.27
CA ARG A 748 6.75 -11.13 13.75
C ARG A 748 7.38 -11.56 15.07
N ALA A 749 8.58 -11.07 15.35
CA ALA A 749 9.25 -11.35 16.61
C ALA A 749 8.57 -10.61 17.78
N ASP A 750 8.57 -11.22 18.96
CA ASP A 750 8.17 -10.55 20.20
C ASP A 750 9.24 -9.51 20.57
N ARG A 751 8.96 -8.24 20.29
CA ARG A 751 9.93 -7.14 20.46
C ARG A 751 10.18 -6.82 21.93
N LYS A 752 11.40 -6.38 22.21
CA LYS A 752 11.83 -5.90 23.53
C LYS A 752 12.06 -4.38 23.47
N GLY A 753 11.58 -3.66 24.48
CA GLY A 753 11.77 -2.20 24.54
C GLY A 753 10.98 -1.43 23.47
N SER A 754 11.62 -0.41 22.88
CA SER A 754 11.00 0.63 22.06
C SER A 754 11.14 0.42 20.53
N GLU A 755 11.31 -0.82 20.07
CA GLU A 755 11.43 -1.15 18.65
C GLU A 755 10.07 -1.10 17.93
N SER A 756 10.03 -0.45 16.76
CA SER A 756 8.83 -0.30 15.95
C SER A 756 8.59 -1.49 15.00
N VAL A 757 7.35 -1.64 14.55
CA VAL A 757 6.96 -2.57 13.47
C VAL A 757 7.66 -2.31 12.13
N THR A 758 8.34 -1.17 12.01
CA THR A 758 9.02 -0.68 10.81
C THR A 758 10.55 -0.79 10.86
N GLU A 759 11.13 -1.15 12.01
CA GLU A 759 12.56 -1.52 12.14
C GLU A 759 12.79 -3.01 11.83
N GLU A 760 11.71 -3.81 11.72
CA GLU A 760 11.74 -5.26 11.51
C GLU A 760 12.01 -5.63 10.03
N LYS A 761 13.23 -6.11 9.75
CA LYS A 761 13.74 -6.45 8.41
C LYS A 761 13.55 -7.94 8.09
N PHE A 762 13.19 -8.25 6.85
CA PHE A 762 12.99 -9.61 6.34
C PHE A 762 13.73 -9.81 5.02
N ALA A 763 13.96 -11.07 4.63
CA ALA A 763 14.46 -11.45 3.32
C ALA A 763 13.39 -12.18 2.50
N LEU A 764 13.54 -12.22 1.18
CA LEU A 764 12.98 -13.28 0.35
C LEU A 764 14.13 -14.24 0.00
N LEU A 765 14.00 -15.51 0.40
CA LEU A 765 14.92 -16.58 0.01
C LEU A 765 14.42 -17.19 -1.31
N PHE A 766 15.27 -17.20 -2.32
CA PHE A 766 15.08 -17.98 -3.54
C PHE A 766 15.95 -19.23 -3.46
N SER A 767 15.34 -20.40 -3.67
CA SER A 767 16.03 -21.68 -3.82
C SER A 767 15.66 -22.34 -5.15
N SER A 768 16.58 -23.12 -5.72
CA SER A 768 16.35 -23.90 -6.92
C SER A 768 17.32 -25.08 -6.98
N GLU A 769 16.97 -26.13 -7.72
CA GLU A 769 17.82 -27.30 -7.93
C GLU A 769 18.16 -27.44 -9.42
N ILE A 770 19.44 -27.61 -9.72
CA ILE A 770 19.96 -27.74 -11.08
C ILE A 770 20.57 -29.13 -11.25
N ASN A 771 19.90 -29.94 -12.08
CA ASN A 771 20.45 -31.20 -12.57
C ASN A 771 21.42 -30.92 -13.73
N ILE A 772 22.66 -31.40 -13.62
CA ILE A 772 23.69 -31.27 -14.65
C ILE A 772 23.96 -32.67 -15.23
N THR A 773 23.84 -32.81 -16.55
CA THR A 773 24.01 -34.10 -17.23
C THR A 773 25.39 -34.69 -16.95
N GLY A 774 25.43 -35.94 -16.44
CA GLY A 774 26.67 -36.59 -16.02
C GLY A 774 27.04 -36.37 -14.55
N CYS A 775 26.12 -35.87 -13.72
CA CYS A 775 26.27 -35.80 -12.27
C CYS A 775 24.99 -36.34 -11.60
N ASP A 776 25.13 -37.35 -10.75
CA ASP A 776 23.98 -38.09 -10.19
C ASP A 776 23.25 -37.34 -9.05
N THR A 777 23.84 -36.25 -8.55
CA THR A 777 23.30 -35.41 -7.47
C THR A 777 22.87 -34.02 -7.99
N PRO A 778 21.66 -33.53 -7.65
CA PRO A 778 21.23 -32.18 -7.97
C PRO A 778 22.05 -31.10 -7.24
N TYR A 779 22.34 -29.99 -7.91
CA TYR A 779 22.95 -28.82 -7.27
C TYR A 779 21.88 -27.87 -6.73
N CYS A 780 21.71 -27.81 -5.42
CA CYS A 780 20.90 -26.79 -4.78
C CYS A 780 21.62 -25.43 -4.84
N ILE A 781 20.95 -24.42 -5.38
CA ILE A 781 21.39 -23.01 -5.36
C ILE A 781 20.43 -22.18 -4.50
N GLN A 782 20.96 -21.26 -3.72
CA GLN A 782 20.19 -20.40 -2.82
C GLN A 782 20.69 -18.96 -2.85
N MET A 783 19.78 -17.99 -2.74
CA MET A 783 20.09 -16.56 -2.72
C MET A 783 19.01 -15.77 -1.97
N ILE A 784 19.42 -14.85 -1.10
CA ILE A 784 18.50 -13.91 -0.43
C ILE A 784 18.45 -12.55 -1.14
N THR A 785 17.34 -11.82 -0.99
CA THR A 785 17.25 -10.41 -1.40
C THR A 785 17.98 -9.48 -0.43
N LEU A 786 18.20 -8.23 -0.88
CA LEU A 786 18.28 -7.07 0.01
C LEU A 786 17.07 -7.05 0.99
N PRO A 787 17.21 -6.44 2.18
CA PRO A 787 16.16 -6.47 3.17
C PRO A 787 14.89 -5.75 2.70
N ILE A 788 13.75 -6.28 3.13
CA ILE A 788 12.43 -5.68 2.97
C ILE A 788 11.81 -5.44 4.35
N VAL A 789 11.07 -4.34 4.50
CA VAL A 789 10.24 -4.08 5.68
C VAL A 789 8.79 -4.32 5.30
N VAL A 790 8.13 -5.25 5.98
CA VAL A 790 6.71 -5.57 5.71
C VAL A 790 5.83 -4.58 6.48
N ILE A 791 5.03 -3.79 5.78
CA ILE A 791 4.03 -2.87 6.37
C ILE A 791 2.61 -3.44 6.26
N VAL A 792 1.71 -2.92 7.09
CA VAL A 792 0.28 -3.31 7.17
C VAL A 792 -0.64 -2.15 6.78
N HIS A 793 -0.18 -0.90 6.92
CA HIS A 793 -0.94 0.30 6.55
C HIS A 793 -0.01 1.40 6.02
N GLY A 794 -0.49 2.23 5.08
CA GLY A 794 0.32 3.27 4.43
C GLY A 794 0.93 4.31 5.36
N SER A 795 0.37 4.52 6.55
CA SER A 795 0.97 5.38 7.59
C SER A 795 2.29 4.86 8.18
N GLN A 796 2.71 3.65 7.82
CA GLN A 796 3.99 3.05 8.21
C GLN A 796 5.08 3.25 7.15
N ASP A 797 4.72 3.68 5.92
CA ASP A 797 5.61 3.75 4.76
C ASP A 797 6.82 4.67 4.99
N ASN A 798 6.59 5.88 5.54
CA ASN A 798 7.65 6.83 5.88
C ASN A 798 8.71 6.21 6.81
N ASN A 799 8.29 5.57 7.92
CA ASN A 799 9.21 4.97 8.88
C ASN A 799 9.89 3.69 8.33
N ALA A 800 9.19 2.90 7.50
CA ALA A 800 9.77 1.74 6.83
C ALA A 800 10.84 2.15 5.81
N LEU A 801 10.58 3.21 5.06
CA LEU A 801 11.51 3.78 4.08
C LEU A 801 12.79 4.30 4.75
N ALA A 802 12.69 4.86 5.97
CA ALA A 802 13.87 5.22 6.77
C ALA A 802 14.77 4.01 7.06
N THR A 803 14.18 2.89 7.50
CA THR A 803 14.91 1.65 7.80
C THR A 803 15.60 1.09 6.56
N ILE A 804 14.92 1.11 5.40
CA ILE A 804 15.49 0.66 4.12
C ILE A 804 16.62 1.58 3.65
N ILE A 805 16.49 2.90 3.80
CA ILE A 805 17.53 3.86 3.41
C ILE A 805 18.75 3.73 4.31
N TRP A 806 18.57 3.62 5.64
CA TRP A 806 19.67 3.40 6.57
C TRP A 806 20.37 2.06 6.29
N ASP A 807 19.62 1.01 5.98
CA ASP A 807 20.23 -0.29 5.67
C ASP A 807 21.04 -0.24 4.36
N CYS A 808 20.42 0.20 3.25
CA CYS A 808 21.05 0.19 1.93
C CYS A 808 22.19 1.20 1.78
N ALA A 809 22.25 2.24 2.62
CA ALA A 809 23.33 3.23 2.59
C ALA A 809 24.55 2.84 3.43
N PHE A 810 24.35 2.03 4.48
CA PHE A 810 25.37 1.76 5.52
C PHE A 810 25.60 0.26 5.76
N SER A 811 25.21 -0.58 4.79
CA SER A 811 25.51 -2.02 4.79
C SER A 811 26.96 -2.30 4.37
N GLU A 812 27.68 -3.08 5.18
CA GLU A 812 28.94 -3.71 4.76
C GLU A 812 28.68 -4.93 3.87
N PRO A 813 29.56 -5.28 2.91
CA PRO A 813 29.31 -6.37 1.95
C PRO A 813 29.13 -7.74 2.61
N ASP A 814 30.05 -8.11 3.50
CA ASP A 814 30.15 -9.45 4.10
C ASP A 814 29.45 -9.55 5.47
N ARG A 815 28.52 -8.62 5.75
CA ARG A 815 27.75 -8.56 7.00
C ARG A 815 26.88 -9.81 7.21
N VAL A 816 26.63 -10.15 8.47
CA VAL A 816 25.52 -11.07 8.79
C VAL A 816 24.18 -10.35 8.51
N PRO A 817 23.28 -10.90 7.67
CA PRO A 817 21.98 -10.28 7.39
C PRO A 817 21.15 -10.09 8.68
N PHE A 818 20.58 -8.91 8.99
CA PHE A 818 20.72 -7.59 8.37
C PHE A 818 21.26 -6.56 9.38
N VAL A 819 22.42 -6.88 9.95
CA VAL A 819 23.16 -5.99 10.87
C VAL A 819 23.64 -4.76 10.09
N VAL A 820 23.60 -3.59 10.72
CA VAL A 820 24.16 -2.31 10.22
C VAL A 820 24.61 -1.45 11.41
N PRO A 821 25.51 -0.47 11.22
CA PRO A 821 25.92 0.42 12.28
C PRO A 821 24.74 1.20 12.87
N GLU A 822 24.67 1.29 14.20
CA GLU A 822 23.72 2.17 14.90
C GLU A 822 24.03 3.66 14.65
N ARG A 823 25.30 3.98 14.32
CA ARG A 823 25.80 5.34 14.10
C ARG A 823 26.75 5.40 12.91
N VAL A 824 26.69 6.49 12.15
CA VAL A 824 27.49 6.70 10.93
C VAL A 824 28.02 8.13 10.82
N PRO A 825 29.16 8.37 10.14
CA PRO A 825 29.66 9.72 9.88
C PRO A 825 28.65 10.58 9.11
N TRP A 826 28.42 11.81 9.57
CA TRP A 826 27.51 12.75 8.92
C TRP A 826 27.84 12.96 7.45
N LYS A 827 29.12 12.95 7.04
CA LYS A 827 29.53 13.02 5.64
C LYS A 827 28.87 11.95 4.76
N GLN A 828 28.73 10.72 5.24
CA GLN A 828 28.07 9.64 4.52
C GLN A 828 26.55 9.85 4.49
N MET A 829 25.94 10.15 5.65
CA MET A 829 24.50 10.47 5.72
C MET A 829 24.11 11.65 4.82
N CYS A 830 24.90 12.72 4.81
CA CYS A 830 24.66 13.92 4.01
C CYS A 830 24.72 13.65 2.50
N LEU A 831 25.64 12.78 2.05
CA LEU A 831 25.68 12.29 0.66
C LEU A 831 24.46 11.42 0.34
N THR A 832 24.03 10.55 1.25
CA THR A 832 22.81 9.73 1.13
C THR A 832 21.56 10.61 1.00
N LEU A 833 21.41 11.64 1.85
CA LEU A 833 20.29 12.57 1.82
C LEU A 833 20.25 13.40 0.52
N ASP A 834 21.39 13.89 0.04
CA ASP A 834 21.50 14.62 -1.23
C ASP A 834 21.17 13.73 -2.44
N SER A 835 21.67 12.49 -2.46
CA SER A 835 21.34 11.52 -3.51
C SER A 835 19.85 11.14 -3.49
N LYS A 836 19.29 10.89 -2.30
CA LYS A 836 17.86 10.59 -2.12
C LYS A 836 16.99 11.78 -2.54
N PHE A 837 17.33 13.01 -2.15
CA PHE A 837 16.60 14.21 -2.53
C PHE A 837 16.58 14.41 -4.05
N ARG A 838 17.75 14.35 -4.71
CA ARG A 838 17.85 14.44 -6.18
C ARG A 838 17.04 13.36 -6.90
N SER A 839 17.10 12.12 -6.42
CA SER A 839 16.35 11.00 -6.99
C SER A 839 14.84 11.13 -6.79
N GLU A 840 14.38 11.53 -5.60
CA GLU A 840 12.96 11.58 -5.23
C GLU A 840 12.25 12.77 -5.88
N VAL A 841 12.86 13.96 -5.83
CA VAL A 841 12.39 15.17 -6.52
C VAL A 841 12.62 15.09 -8.04
N GLN A 842 13.46 14.14 -8.50
CA GLN A 842 13.86 13.97 -9.91
C GLN A 842 14.47 15.25 -10.49
N THR A 843 15.48 15.80 -9.81
CA THR A 843 16.17 17.04 -10.16
C THR A 843 17.68 16.83 -10.18
N GLN A 844 18.38 17.58 -11.05
CA GLN A 844 19.84 17.57 -11.11
C GLN A 844 20.48 18.50 -10.08
N ARG A 845 19.72 19.46 -9.51
CA ARG A 845 20.23 20.38 -8.48
C ARG A 845 20.39 19.65 -7.14
N SER A 846 21.64 19.44 -6.74
CA SER A 846 22.02 18.94 -5.42
C SER A 846 21.71 19.92 -4.29
N LEU A 847 21.63 19.40 -3.07
CA LEU A 847 21.70 20.22 -1.85
C LEU A 847 23.04 20.97 -1.83
N ASP A 848 23.01 22.29 -1.64
CA ASP A 848 24.21 23.14 -1.59
C ASP A 848 24.92 23.07 -0.21
N PRO A 849 26.11 23.67 -0.04
CA PRO A 849 26.82 23.64 1.24
C PRO A 849 26.05 24.24 2.42
N TYR A 850 25.26 25.29 2.20
CA TYR A 850 24.43 25.90 3.26
C TYR A 850 23.30 24.96 3.66
N ASN A 851 22.64 24.33 2.69
CA ASN A 851 21.62 23.31 2.95
C ASN A 851 22.20 22.15 3.77
N LYS A 852 23.37 21.64 3.35
CA LYS A 852 24.06 20.51 3.98
C LYS A 852 24.53 20.83 5.41
N HIS A 853 24.95 22.07 5.65
CA HIS A 853 25.30 22.58 6.98
C HIS A 853 24.06 22.72 7.88
N PHE A 854 22.99 23.33 7.38
CA PHE A 854 21.73 23.48 8.13
C PHE A 854 21.13 22.13 8.55
N LEU A 855 21.14 21.13 7.68
CA LEU A 855 20.66 19.78 8.00
C LEU A 855 21.48 19.15 9.14
N ALA A 856 22.78 19.44 9.23
CA ALA A 856 23.66 19.01 10.31
C ALA A 856 23.30 19.69 11.64
N GLN A 857 23.20 21.03 11.65
CA GLN A 857 22.77 21.80 12.81
C GLN A 857 21.41 21.30 13.35
N LYS A 858 20.48 20.97 12.45
CA LYS A 858 19.13 20.49 12.78
C LYS A 858 19.11 19.07 13.37
N ILE A 859 19.85 18.12 12.81
CA ILE A 859 19.87 16.73 13.30
C ILE A 859 20.68 16.57 14.60
N PHE A 860 21.72 17.38 14.79
CA PHE A 860 22.54 17.38 16.00
C PHE A 860 22.03 18.33 17.09
N ALA A 861 20.95 19.08 16.84
CA ALA A 861 20.39 20.11 17.72
C ALA A 861 21.42 21.15 18.20
N LYS A 862 22.32 21.58 17.30
CA LYS A 862 23.45 22.48 17.59
C LYS A 862 23.50 23.63 16.56
N PRO A 863 22.72 24.72 16.78
CA PRO A 863 22.70 25.86 15.86
C PRO A 863 24.00 26.69 15.92
N ASP A 864 24.65 26.75 17.08
CA ASP A 864 25.82 27.62 17.34
C ASP A 864 27.12 27.15 16.67
N ILE A 865 27.14 25.92 16.14
CA ILE A 865 28.32 25.36 15.47
C ILE A 865 28.32 25.76 13.99
N SER A 866 29.31 26.58 13.64
CA SER A 866 29.68 26.97 12.27
C SER A 866 30.79 26.09 11.66
N GLY A 867 31.30 25.11 12.41
CA GLY A 867 32.40 24.22 12.01
C GLY A 867 32.00 23.08 11.07
N ASP A 868 32.98 22.22 10.75
CA ASP A 868 32.76 21.02 9.94
C ASP A 868 32.11 19.89 10.76
N PHE A 869 30.91 19.48 10.34
CA PHE A 869 30.17 18.37 10.92
C PHE A 869 30.56 17.00 10.35
N SER A 870 31.38 16.92 9.28
CA SER A 870 31.60 15.72 8.46
C SER A 870 31.89 14.44 9.24
N ASN A 871 32.69 14.53 10.30
CA ASN A 871 33.14 13.39 11.11
C ASN A 871 32.27 13.14 12.35
N MET A 872 31.25 13.98 12.62
CA MET A 872 30.32 13.72 13.72
C MET A 872 29.43 12.51 13.40
N LEU A 873 29.27 11.61 14.36
CA LEU A 873 28.46 10.41 14.21
C LEU A 873 26.98 10.72 14.48
N VAL A 874 26.13 10.60 13.47
CA VAL A 874 24.67 10.59 13.61
C VAL A 874 24.20 9.18 13.93
N SER A 875 23.26 9.04 14.88
CA SER A 875 22.63 7.76 15.22
C SER A 875 21.31 7.51 14.49
N TRP A 876 20.93 6.23 14.36
CA TRP A 876 19.60 5.82 13.90
C TRP A 876 18.49 6.46 14.75
N ALA A 877 18.73 6.60 16.05
CA ALA A 877 17.80 7.22 16.98
C ALA A 877 17.52 8.69 16.63
N GLN A 878 18.57 9.52 16.49
CA GLN A 878 18.47 10.92 16.07
C GLN A 878 17.83 11.08 14.67
N PHE A 879 18.01 10.09 13.79
CA PHE A 879 17.48 10.12 12.44
C PHE A 879 15.97 9.85 12.38
N ASN A 880 15.47 8.79 13.05
CA ASN A 880 14.08 8.35 12.90
C ASN A 880 13.40 7.79 14.18
N LYS A 881 13.89 8.09 15.38
CA LYS A 881 13.28 7.63 16.65
C LYS A 881 13.07 8.75 17.66
N GLU A 882 14.05 9.64 17.77
CA GLU A 882 14.00 10.87 18.56
C GLU A 882 13.18 11.93 17.82
N VAL A 883 12.30 12.62 18.55
CA VAL A 883 11.61 13.80 18.01
C VAL A 883 12.54 15.01 18.06
N LEU A 884 12.48 15.87 17.05
CA LEU A 884 13.24 17.11 17.04
C LEU A 884 12.85 18.02 18.22
N PRO A 885 13.78 18.77 18.84
CA PRO A 885 13.46 19.65 19.98
C PRO A 885 12.30 20.60 19.69
N GLY A 886 11.29 20.58 20.56
CA GLY A 886 10.07 21.39 20.41
C GLY A 886 9.15 20.95 19.25
N ARG A 887 9.24 19.70 18.78
CA ARG A 887 8.43 19.09 17.71
C ARG A 887 7.80 17.77 18.13
N ALA A 888 6.78 17.35 17.39
CA ALA A 888 6.10 16.06 17.53
C ALA A 888 6.51 15.05 16.43
N PHE A 889 7.68 15.25 15.80
CA PHE A 889 8.13 14.48 14.63
C PHE A 889 9.65 14.33 14.59
N THR A 890 10.13 13.27 13.94
CA THR A 890 11.56 12.95 13.78
C THR A 890 12.23 13.79 12.69
N PHE A 891 13.56 13.77 12.62
CA PHE A 891 14.30 14.41 11.51
C PHE A 891 13.85 13.87 10.15
N TRP A 892 13.79 12.56 10.00
CA TRP A 892 13.40 11.92 8.74
C TRP A 892 11.96 12.26 8.32
N GLN A 893 11.00 12.22 9.24
CA GLN A 893 9.60 12.54 8.96
C GLN A 893 9.43 13.97 8.39
N TRP A 894 10.19 14.93 8.93
CA TRP A 894 10.23 16.29 8.41
C TRP A 894 10.92 16.37 7.04
N PHE A 895 12.06 15.71 6.85
CA PHE A 895 12.83 15.76 5.60
C PHE A 895 12.09 15.09 4.43
N GLU A 896 11.41 13.98 4.68
CA GLU A 896 10.56 13.29 3.70
C GLU A 896 9.36 14.16 3.29
N GLY A 897 8.66 14.78 4.25
CA GLY A 897 7.58 15.72 3.94
C GLY A 897 8.04 16.92 3.10
N VAL A 898 9.29 17.39 3.28
CA VAL A 898 9.91 18.41 2.42
C VAL A 898 10.22 17.87 1.02
N MET A 899 10.73 16.63 0.89
CA MET A 899 10.94 15.99 -0.42
C MET A 899 9.63 15.83 -1.19
N GLU A 900 8.58 15.30 -0.55
CA GLU A 900 7.28 15.05 -1.18
C GLU A 900 6.56 16.36 -1.57
N LEU A 901 6.61 17.40 -0.73
CA LEU A 901 6.16 18.75 -1.09
C LEU A 901 6.91 19.26 -2.33
N THR A 902 8.24 19.11 -2.34
CA THR A 902 9.07 19.62 -3.43
C THR A 902 8.78 18.89 -4.74
N LYS A 903 8.81 17.56 -4.71
CA LYS A 903 8.48 16.65 -5.82
C LYS A 903 7.13 16.93 -6.46
N LYS A 904 6.10 17.27 -5.67
CA LYS A 904 4.72 17.50 -6.17
C LYS A 904 4.41 18.93 -6.58
N TYR A 905 4.89 19.94 -5.83
CA TYR A 905 4.45 21.33 -6.01
C TYR A 905 5.58 22.32 -6.32
N LEU A 906 6.84 21.99 -6.01
CA LEU A 906 7.94 22.96 -6.03
C LEU A 906 9.11 22.59 -6.97
N LYS A 907 9.02 21.45 -7.68
CA LYS A 907 10.12 20.84 -8.45
C LYS A 907 10.78 21.81 -9.44
N SER A 908 9.97 22.63 -10.11
CA SER A 908 10.43 23.66 -11.05
C SER A 908 11.20 24.78 -10.34
N TYR A 909 10.56 25.45 -9.39
CA TYR A 909 11.17 26.51 -8.56
C TYR A 909 12.45 26.05 -7.83
N TRP A 910 12.54 24.78 -7.42
CA TRP A 910 13.78 24.20 -6.90
C TRP A 910 14.86 24.08 -7.97
N SER A 911 14.52 23.47 -9.11
CA SER A 911 15.48 23.19 -10.20
C SER A 911 16.02 24.47 -10.85
N ASP A 912 15.20 25.52 -10.90
CA ASP A 912 15.55 26.86 -11.40
C ASP A 912 16.36 27.72 -10.39
N GLY A 913 16.67 27.19 -9.20
CA GLY A 913 17.47 27.91 -8.18
C GLY A 913 16.68 28.80 -7.22
N LEU A 914 15.42 29.15 -7.54
CA LEU A 914 14.61 30.16 -6.83
C LEU A 914 14.26 29.81 -5.37
N ILE A 915 14.37 28.53 -4.99
CA ILE A 915 14.24 28.09 -3.59
C ILE A 915 15.63 27.95 -2.96
N PHE A 916 15.89 28.70 -1.89
CA PHE A 916 17.05 28.49 -1.01
C PHE A 916 16.86 27.24 -0.16
N GLY A 917 15.62 27.04 0.33
CA GLY A 917 15.17 25.80 0.96
C GLY A 917 15.64 25.64 2.40
N PHE A 918 16.85 25.11 2.61
CA PHE A 918 17.32 24.67 3.92
C PHE A 918 18.21 25.74 4.57
N ILE A 919 17.63 26.56 5.46
CA ILE A 919 18.30 27.63 6.20
C ILE A 919 17.53 27.97 7.49
N GLY A 920 18.26 28.18 8.61
CA GLY A 920 17.70 28.53 9.91
C GLY A 920 17.44 30.04 10.09
N LYS A 921 16.63 30.41 11.09
CA LYS A 921 16.18 31.81 11.31
C LYS A 921 17.31 32.83 11.55
N GLU A 922 18.39 32.42 12.20
CA GLU A 922 19.53 33.30 12.51
C GLU A 922 20.39 33.57 11.28
N GLN A 923 20.77 32.53 10.55
CA GLN A 923 21.50 32.66 9.28
C GLN A 923 20.66 33.40 8.22
N LEU A 924 19.35 33.17 8.20
CA LEU A 924 18.38 33.95 7.42
C LEU A 924 18.40 35.43 7.79
N HIS A 925 18.55 35.76 9.08
CA HIS A 925 18.66 37.15 9.55
C HIS A 925 19.92 37.80 8.97
N LEU A 926 21.08 37.16 9.17
CA LEU A 926 22.38 37.63 8.67
C LEU A 926 22.40 37.83 7.15
N ILE A 927 21.73 36.96 6.38
CA ILE A 927 21.70 37.04 4.91
C ILE A 927 20.79 38.17 4.39
N LEU A 928 19.74 38.55 5.13
CA LEU A 928 18.74 39.52 4.70
C LEU A 928 18.84 40.90 5.40
N GLN A 929 19.49 41.04 6.55
CA GLN A 929 19.49 42.29 7.35
C GLN A 929 19.95 43.53 6.55
N ASP A 930 20.98 43.34 5.71
CA ASP A 930 21.62 44.41 4.93
C ASP A 930 20.97 44.62 3.55
N ARG A 931 19.99 43.79 3.17
CA ARG A 931 19.29 43.84 1.86
C ARG A 931 18.25 44.98 1.81
N PRO A 932 17.87 45.46 0.61
CA PRO A 932 16.85 46.48 0.45
C PRO A 932 15.44 45.97 0.83
N ASP A 933 14.52 46.92 1.05
CA ASP A 933 13.13 46.65 1.41
C ASP A 933 12.40 45.80 0.35
N GLY A 934 11.55 44.88 0.78
CA GLY A 934 10.87 43.94 -0.10
C GLY A 934 11.75 42.81 -0.67
N THR A 935 13.04 42.72 -0.31
CA THR A 935 13.86 41.54 -0.63
C THR A 935 13.33 40.32 0.13
N PHE A 936 13.09 39.21 -0.57
CA PHE A 936 12.54 37.98 0.00
C PHE A 936 13.31 36.71 -0.38
N LEU A 937 13.13 35.66 0.41
CA LEU A 937 13.77 34.36 0.26
C LEU A 937 12.78 33.23 0.58
N LEU A 938 12.81 32.16 -0.21
CA LEU A 938 11.98 30.96 -0.04
C LEU A 938 12.72 29.86 0.72
N ARG A 939 12.18 29.46 1.88
CA ARG A 939 12.75 28.40 2.73
C ARG A 939 11.69 27.41 3.21
N PHE A 940 12.11 26.19 3.52
CA PHE A 940 11.24 25.18 4.13
C PHE A 940 10.94 25.50 5.60
N SER A 941 9.77 25.09 6.09
CA SER A 941 9.35 25.31 7.47
C SER A 941 10.11 24.43 8.44
N ASP A 942 10.60 25.01 9.54
CA ASP A 942 11.16 24.25 10.66
C ASP A 942 10.11 23.65 11.60
N SER A 943 8.87 24.12 11.47
CA SER A 943 7.76 23.86 12.40
C SER A 943 6.74 22.89 11.84
N GLU A 944 6.65 22.78 10.52
CA GLU A 944 5.57 22.07 9.82
C GLU A 944 6.17 21.10 8.81
N ILE A 945 5.72 19.85 8.86
CA ILE A 945 6.10 18.81 7.89
C ILE A 945 5.54 19.21 6.53
N GLY A 946 6.40 19.36 5.52
CA GLY A 946 5.96 19.73 4.17
C GLY A 946 5.31 21.12 4.09
N GLY A 947 5.89 22.11 4.78
CA GLY A 947 5.57 23.53 4.59
C GLY A 947 6.70 24.34 3.94
N ILE A 948 6.37 25.32 3.10
CA ILE A 948 7.31 26.32 2.55
C ILE A 948 6.88 27.73 2.96
N THR A 949 7.82 28.58 3.40
CA THR A 949 7.56 29.93 3.90
C THR A 949 8.38 30.98 3.14
N ILE A 950 7.79 32.17 3.01
CA ILE A 950 8.42 33.38 2.49
C ILE A 950 8.94 34.19 3.69
N ALA A 951 10.22 34.52 3.70
CA ALA A 951 10.80 35.50 4.62
C ALA A 951 11.28 36.73 3.84
N TYR A 952 11.02 37.94 4.35
CA TYR A 952 11.30 39.19 3.65
C TYR A 952 11.76 40.31 4.59
N VAL A 953 12.48 41.29 4.03
CA VAL A 953 12.87 42.54 4.69
C VAL A 953 11.68 43.52 4.64
N ALA A 954 11.31 44.06 5.80
CA ALA A 954 10.30 45.11 5.92
C ALA A 954 10.83 46.29 6.77
N SER A 955 10.60 47.51 6.30
CA SER A 955 10.95 48.74 6.99
C SER A 955 9.90 49.07 8.05
N SER A 956 10.34 49.17 9.31
CA SER A 956 9.50 49.69 10.40
C SER A 956 9.48 51.22 10.39
N GLU A 957 8.43 51.82 10.95
CA GLU A 957 8.22 53.28 11.05
C GLU A 957 9.44 54.03 11.60
N ASN A 958 10.16 53.42 12.56
CA ASN A 958 11.40 53.93 13.14
C ASN A 958 12.64 53.80 12.22
N ARG A 959 12.45 53.58 10.91
CA ARG A 959 13.48 53.26 9.88
C ARG A 959 14.36 52.02 10.18
N CYS A 960 14.02 51.24 11.21
CA CYS A 960 14.69 49.99 11.53
C CYS A 960 14.20 48.89 10.59
N ARG A 961 15.12 48.20 9.90
CA ARG A 961 14.79 47.04 9.06
C ARG A 961 14.47 45.84 9.94
N LYS A 962 13.34 45.17 9.69
CA LYS A 962 12.89 43.99 10.42
C LYS A 962 12.53 42.89 9.45
N ILE A 963 13.08 41.70 9.66
CA ILE A 963 12.76 40.54 8.83
C ILE A 963 11.46 39.89 9.33
N GLN A 964 10.49 39.78 8.42
CA GLN A 964 9.18 39.19 8.66
C GLN A 964 9.11 37.81 7.97
N ASN A 965 8.35 36.89 8.54
CA ASN A 965 8.15 35.52 8.00
C ASN A 965 6.64 35.31 7.85
N ILE A 966 6.20 34.93 6.65
CA ILE A 966 4.80 34.56 6.37
C ILE A 966 4.54 33.16 6.92
N GLN A 967 3.31 32.87 7.35
CA GLN A 967 2.92 31.50 7.74
C GLN A 967 3.25 30.51 6.61
N PRO A 968 3.81 29.32 6.90
CA PRO A 968 4.14 28.36 5.85
C PRO A 968 2.90 27.93 5.05
N PHE A 969 3.08 27.79 3.74
CA PHE A 969 2.12 27.16 2.86
C PHE A 969 2.38 25.65 2.85
N THR A 970 1.39 24.86 3.25
CA THR A 970 1.43 23.40 3.24
C THR A 970 0.98 22.86 1.88
N LYS A 971 1.02 21.52 1.72
CA LYS A 971 0.34 20.82 0.61
C LYS A 971 -1.07 21.38 0.32
N LYS A 972 -1.91 21.58 1.34
CA LYS A 972 -3.31 22.00 1.18
C LYS A 972 -3.40 23.40 0.55
N ASP A 973 -2.52 24.30 0.98
CA ASP A 973 -2.49 25.69 0.52
C ASP A 973 -2.04 25.78 -0.94
N LEU A 974 -1.07 24.95 -1.34
CA LEU A 974 -0.60 24.85 -2.72
C LEU A 974 -1.58 24.13 -3.65
N GLU A 975 -2.44 23.25 -3.12
CA GLU A 975 -3.57 22.67 -3.86
C GLU A 975 -4.71 23.66 -4.10
N ILE A 976 -4.84 24.70 -3.27
CA ILE A 976 -5.84 25.78 -3.44
C ILE A 976 -5.32 26.86 -4.41
N ARG A 977 -4.06 27.28 -4.31
CA ARG A 977 -3.43 28.29 -5.18
C ARG A 977 -1.91 28.08 -5.21
N CYS A 978 -1.31 28.03 -6.40
CA CYS A 978 0.09 27.67 -6.57
C CYS A 978 1.06 28.72 -5.97
N LEU A 979 2.31 28.33 -5.71
CA LEU A 979 3.27 29.23 -5.06
C LEU A 979 3.59 30.48 -5.89
N GLY A 980 3.67 30.35 -7.22
CA GLY A 980 3.89 31.48 -8.12
C GLY A 980 2.79 32.53 -8.03
N ASP A 981 1.52 32.10 -8.08
CA ASP A 981 0.37 32.98 -7.88
C ASP A 981 0.33 33.61 -6.49
N ARG A 982 0.69 32.87 -5.44
CA ARG A 982 0.80 33.43 -4.08
C ARG A 982 1.89 34.51 -3.97
N ILE A 983 2.97 34.38 -4.74
CA ILE A 983 4.06 35.37 -4.82
C ILE A 983 3.66 36.58 -5.69
N ARG A 984 2.85 36.36 -6.74
CA ARG A 984 2.20 37.44 -7.53
C ARG A 984 1.31 38.32 -6.64
N ASP A 985 0.43 37.71 -5.85
CA ASP A 985 -0.57 38.40 -5.01
C ASP A 985 0.04 39.33 -3.94
N ILE A 986 1.26 39.03 -3.48
CA ILE A 986 1.92 39.79 -2.40
C ILE A 986 2.73 40.92 -3.03
N GLU A 987 2.16 42.11 -3.08
CA GLU A 987 2.72 43.28 -3.78
C GLU A 987 4.05 43.76 -3.18
N PHE A 988 4.16 43.83 -1.84
CA PHE A 988 5.30 44.42 -1.14
C PHE A 988 6.61 43.60 -1.19
N ILE A 989 6.57 42.33 -1.62
CA ILE A 989 7.80 41.59 -1.94
C ILE A 989 8.20 41.89 -3.39
N THR A 990 9.42 42.34 -3.61
CA THR A 990 9.86 43.00 -4.85
C THR A 990 11.05 42.31 -5.52
N HIS A 991 11.99 41.78 -4.72
CA HIS A 991 13.23 41.15 -5.20
C HIS A 991 13.46 39.81 -4.52
N VAL A 992 13.79 38.78 -5.28
CA VAL A 992 14.24 37.48 -4.78
C VAL A 992 15.71 37.60 -4.41
N TYR A 993 16.11 37.07 -3.25
CA TYR A 993 17.52 37.00 -2.88
C TYR A 993 18.35 36.27 -3.98
N PRO A 994 19.52 36.79 -4.41
CA PRO A 994 20.28 37.89 -3.79
C PRO A 994 19.81 39.30 -4.17
N ASP A 995 19.36 39.52 -5.40
CA ASP A 995 18.90 40.82 -5.94
C ASP A 995 18.17 40.68 -7.30
N LEU A 996 17.32 39.65 -7.45
CA LEU A 996 16.64 39.32 -8.73
C LEU A 996 15.20 39.87 -8.74
N PRO A 997 14.75 40.64 -9.75
CA PRO A 997 13.39 41.18 -9.76
C PRO A 997 12.32 40.08 -9.73
N LYS A 998 11.34 40.19 -8.82
CA LYS A 998 10.29 39.17 -8.59
C LYS A 998 9.63 38.71 -9.88
N ASN A 999 9.21 39.66 -10.71
CA ASN A 999 8.43 39.38 -11.91
C ASN A 999 9.27 38.76 -13.04
N ASP A 1000 10.57 39.01 -13.11
CA ASP A 1000 11.41 38.42 -14.16
C ASP A 1000 11.61 36.92 -13.90
N GLU A 1001 11.82 36.55 -12.63
CA GLU A 1001 11.97 35.15 -12.22
C GLU A 1001 10.64 34.38 -12.08
N PHE A 1002 9.57 35.01 -11.55
CA PHE A 1002 8.33 34.28 -11.23
C PHE A 1002 7.23 34.38 -12.30
N LYS A 1003 7.33 35.25 -13.32
CA LYS A 1003 6.29 35.37 -14.36
C LYS A 1003 6.02 34.07 -15.14
N LYS A 1004 7.04 33.22 -15.34
CA LYS A 1004 6.91 31.86 -15.89
C LYS A 1004 6.11 30.88 -15.00
N TYR A 1005 5.72 31.30 -13.80
CA TYR A 1005 4.97 30.54 -12.80
C TYR A 1005 3.66 31.20 -12.36
N TYR A 1006 3.25 32.30 -13.01
CA TYR A 1006 1.94 32.91 -12.78
C TYR A 1006 0.90 32.23 -13.68
N THR A 1007 -0.29 31.95 -13.14
CA THR A 1007 -1.42 31.49 -13.95
C THR A 1007 -2.03 32.68 -14.69
N ASP A 1008 -2.15 32.60 -16.03
CA ASP A 1008 -2.79 33.64 -16.83
C ASP A 1008 -4.20 33.95 -16.31
N ASP A 1009 -4.54 35.24 -16.23
CA ASP A 1009 -5.87 35.65 -15.82
C ASP A 1009 -6.90 35.26 -16.89
N HIS A 1010 -7.95 34.55 -16.49
CA HIS A 1010 -8.94 33.99 -17.41
C HIS A 1010 -9.66 35.10 -18.21
N VAL A 1011 -9.24 35.29 -19.46
CA VAL A 1011 -9.96 36.11 -20.45
C VAL A 1011 -11.39 35.58 -20.55
N ALA A 1012 -12.36 36.45 -20.26
CA ALA A 1012 -13.76 36.06 -20.14
C ALA A 1012 -14.29 35.48 -21.47
N GLN A 1013 -14.61 34.19 -21.48
CA GLN A 1013 -15.47 33.62 -22.51
C GLN A 1013 -16.93 34.03 -22.27
N ASN A 1014 -17.68 34.26 -23.35
CA ASN A 1014 -19.06 34.74 -23.33
C ASN A 1014 -20.05 33.73 -22.73
N SER A 1015 -20.02 33.57 -21.41
CA SER A 1015 -20.85 32.64 -20.63
C SER A 1015 -21.89 33.34 -19.74
N GLY A 1016 -21.86 34.68 -19.64
CA GLY A 1016 -22.72 35.46 -18.75
C GLY A 1016 -22.32 35.43 -17.27
N TYR A 1017 -21.37 34.59 -16.87
CA TYR A 1017 -20.88 34.49 -15.50
C TYR A 1017 -19.54 35.23 -15.34
N ILE A 1018 -19.41 36.04 -14.29
CA ILE A 1018 -18.17 36.74 -13.94
C ILE A 1018 -17.24 35.75 -13.23
N PRO A 1019 -15.98 35.58 -13.68
CA PRO A 1019 -15.04 34.67 -13.01
C PRO A 1019 -14.63 35.22 -11.64
N VAL A 1020 -14.71 34.38 -10.61
CA VAL A 1020 -14.28 34.71 -9.23
C VAL A 1020 -12.87 34.17 -9.00
N SER A 1021 -11.96 35.02 -8.51
CA SER A 1021 -10.59 34.66 -8.17
C SER A 1021 -10.30 34.86 -6.68
N ILE A 1022 -9.41 34.04 -6.13
CA ILE A 1022 -8.95 34.12 -4.73
C ILE A 1022 -7.52 34.67 -4.75
N GLN A 1023 -7.24 35.71 -3.95
CA GLN A 1023 -5.92 36.34 -3.80
C GLN A 1023 -5.37 36.16 -2.39
N THR A 1024 -4.05 36.05 -2.28
CA THR A 1024 -3.30 35.98 -1.01
C THR A 1024 -2.95 37.39 -0.52
N LYS A 1025 -3.58 37.84 0.56
CA LYS A 1025 -3.23 39.12 1.20
C LYS A 1025 -2.64 38.90 2.59
N VAL A 1026 -1.55 39.61 2.87
CA VAL A 1026 -0.85 39.60 4.16
C VAL A 1026 -1.05 40.96 4.81
N ARG A 1027 -1.52 40.99 6.06
CA ARG A 1027 -1.61 42.22 6.86
C ARG A 1027 -0.29 42.44 7.59
N ALA A 1028 0.29 43.63 7.47
CA ALA A 1028 1.32 44.08 8.40
C ALA A 1028 0.69 44.18 9.81
N GLY A 1029 1.43 43.78 10.84
CA GLY A 1029 0.89 43.66 12.19
C GLY A 1029 0.85 44.98 12.95
N GLU A 1030 -0.32 45.60 13.03
CA GLU A 1030 -0.67 46.46 14.17
C GLU A 1030 -0.65 45.61 15.46
N THR A 1031 -0.19 46.20 16.57
CA THR A 1031 -0.25 45.55 17.88
C THR A 1031 -1.70 45.46 18.37
N SER A 1032 -2.16 44.25 18.67
CA SER A 1032 -3.54 44.00 19.10
C SER A 1032 -3.86 44.61 20.48
N SER A 1033 -4.42 45.82 20.49
CA SER A 1033 -5.26 46.29 21.59
C SER A 1033 -6.68 45.71 21.46
N PRO A 1034 -7.45 45.58 22.56
CA PRO A 1034 -8.86 45.21 22.48
C PRO A 1034 -9.68 46.35 21.84
N PRO A 1035 -10.68 46.05 20.99
CA PRO A 1035 -11.50 47.09 20.36
C PRO A 1035 -12.39 47.79 21.40
N LEU A 1036 -12.28 49.12 21.47
CA LEU A 1036 -13.16 49.95 22.30
C LEU A 1036 -14.49 50.16 21.56
N SER A 1037 -15.57 49.53 22.03
CA SER A 1037 -16.89 49.64 21.42
C SER A 1037 -17.61 50.94 21.82
N THR A 1038 -17.38 52.03 21.08
CA THR A 1038 -18.22 53.23 21.16
C THR A 1038 -19.57 52.96 20.49
N VAL A 1039 -20.65 53.14 21.25
CA VAL A 1039 -22.04 52.97 20.78
C VAL A 1039 -22.55 54.27 20.18
N GLU A 1040 -23.07 54.23 18.95
CA GLU A 1040 -24.00 55.23 18.43
C GLU A 1040 -25.44 54.69 18.47
N THR A 1041 -26.42 55.59 18.59
CA THR A 1041 -27.79 55.28 19.02
C THR A 1041 -28.70 54.79 17.88
N PRO A 1042 -29.58 53.79 18.13
CA PRO A 1042 -30.60 53.35 17.19
C PRO A 1042 -31.85 54.26 17.19
N GLN A 1043 -32.68 54.13 16.15
CA GLN A 1043 -34.07 54.60 16.12
C GLN A 1043 -35.01 53.41 15.89
N ASP A 1044 -36.12 53.34 16.65
CA ASP A 1044 -37.15 52.29 16.53
C ASP A 1044 -38.05 52.46 15.29
N PRO A 1045 -38.67 51.36 14.81
CA PRO A 1045 -40.13 51.25 15.00
C PRO A 1045 -40.58 50.01 15.82
N PRO A 1046 -41.85 49.97 16.31
CA PRO A 1046 -42.23 49.14 17.47
C PRO A 1046 -43.15 47.92 17.10
N PRO A 1047 -43.95 47.30 18.00
CA PRO A 1047 -43.54 46.06 18.65
C PRO A 1047 -44.61 44.93 18.67
N PRO A 1048 -44.31 43.75 19.23
CA PRO A 1048 -45.28 42.88 19.90
C PRO A 1048 -45.15 42.96 21.44
N GLN A 1049 -46.13 42.42 22.17
CA GLN A 1049 -46.46 42.83 23.55
C GLN A 1049 -46.08 41.82 24.66
N ASN A 1050 -46.02 42.33 25.89
CA ASN A 1050 -46.10 41.64 27.20
C ASN A 1050 -44.92 40.70 27.56
N ARG A 1051 -44.09 41.05 28.56
CA ARG A 1051 -44.33 40.93 30.03
C ARG A 1051 -44.53 39.49 30.51
N VAL A 1052 -43.57 38.99 31.29
CA VAL A 1052 -43.66 38.92 32.78
C VAL A 1052 -42.25 39.17 33.37
N THR A 1053 -42.17 39.84 34.52
CA THR A 1053 -40.96 40.09 35.32
C THR A 1053 -40.95 39.26 36.59
N PHE A 1054 -39.77 38.96 37.19
CA PHE A 1054 -39.48 39.11 38.64
C PHE A 1054 -37.97 38.88 38.94
N PRO A 1055 -37.43 39.30 40.13
CA PRO A 1055 -36.08 39.89 40.18
C PRO A 1055 -35.21 39.50 41.41
N ILE A 1056 -33.98 40.06 41.53
CA ILE A 1056 -33.20 40.38 42.78
C ILE A 1056 -32.89 39.18 43.73
N GLY A 1057 -31.70 39.00 44.32
CA GLY A 1057 -30.60 39.92 44.58
C GLY A 1057 -29.48 39.31 45.46
N PRO A 1058 -28.63 40.10 46.15
CA PRO A 1058 -27.18 39.85 46.15
C PRO A 1058 -26.48 39.89 47.54
N LEU A 1059 -25.18 40.26 47.57
CA LEU A 1059 -24.30 40.69 48.70
C LEU A 1059 -23.55 39.54 49.44
N TYR A 1060 -22.33 39.67 50.01
CA TYR A 1060 -21.24 40.69 50.09
C TYR A 1060 -20.00 39.99 50.77
N PRO A 1061 -18.83 40.64 51.08
CA PRO A 1061 -18.16 41.84 50.58
C PRO A 1061 -16.65 41.60 50.20
N ASN A 1062 -15.85 42.67 50.13
CA ASN A 1062 -14.43 42.73 49.71
C ASN A 1062 -13.55 43.41 50.81
N MET A 1063 -12.23 43.18 50.86
CA MET A 1063 -11.22 44.01 51.57
C MET A 1063 -9.76 43.69 51.13
N ASN A 1064 -8.92 44.72 50.98
CA ASN A 1064 -7.48 44.67 50.63
C ASN A 1064 -6.86 46.05 50.97
N PRO A 1065 -5.59 46.17 51.43
CA PRO A 1065 -4.66 47.02 50.67
C PRO A 1065 -3.14 46.70 50.75
N GLN A 1066 -2.44 46.89 49.63
CA GLN A 1066 -1.07 47.46 49.45
C GLN A 1066 0.16 46.76 50.10
N GLY A 1067 1.34 46.67 49.44
CA GLY A 1067 1.67 47.03 48.05
C GLY A 1067 3.19 46.96 47.74
N ASN A 1068 3.52 46.97 46.43
CA ASN A 1068 4.82 47.21 45.77
C ASN A 1068 6.09 46.39 46.15
N VAL A 1069 6.79 45.90 45.12
CA VAL A 1069 8.20 46.27 44.80
C VAL A 1069 8.57 45.82 43.36
N PHE A 1070 9.60 46.45 42.78
CA PHE A 1070 10.11 46.32 41.40
C PHE A 1070 10.80 44.99 41.06
N CYS A 1071 10.98 44.75 39.75
CA CYS A 1071 12.08 43.95 39.19
C CYS A 1071 12.60 44.58 37.87
N PRO A 1072 13.92 44.85 37.76
CA PRO A 1072 14.63 44.95 36.48
C PRO A 1072 15.79 43.94 36.37
N SER A 1073 16.39 43.84 35.17
CA SER A 1073 17.48 42.93 34.77
C SER A 1073 18.81 43.11 35.55
N PRO A 1074 19.75 42.14 35.46
CA PRO A 1074 20.96 42.40 34.65
C PRO A 1074 21.53 41.17 33.90
N GLN A 1075 22.82 41.21 33.50
CA GLN A 1075 23.47 40.35 32.51
C GLN A 1075 24.77 39.67 33.02
N PHE A 1076 25.14 38.55 32.37
CA PHE A 1076 26.52 38.07 32.03
C PHE A 1076 27.64 37.83 33.09
N GLN A 1077 28.11 36.57 33.12
CA GLN A 1077 29.50 36.09 33.35
C GLN A 1077 30.15 36.30 34.75
N SER A 1078 31.15 35.54 35.22
CA SER A 1078 32.07 34.56 34.57
C SER A 1078 32.60 33.45 35.52
N GLN A 1079 33.32 32.46 34.94
CA GLN A 1079 34.37 31.59 35.54
C GLN A 1079 34.03 30.33 36.40
N TYR A 1080 34.99 29.39 36.35
CA TYR A 1080 35.13 28.05 36.99
C TYR A 1080 35.83 28.16 38.39
N PRO A 1081 36.03 27.12 39.28
CA PRO A 1081 36.27 25.68 38.96
C PRO A 1081 35.89 24.56 40.01
N ALA A 1082 36.26 23.31 39.66
CA ALA A 1082 36.77 22.17 40.47
C ALA A 1082 36.02 21.50 41.68
N GLU A 1083 35.81 20.17 41.53
CA GLU A 1083 36.04 19.01 42.44
C GLU A 1083 35.48 18.88 43.89
N MET A 1084 35.49 17.61 44.38
CA MET A 1084 35.22 17.10 45.76
C MET A 1084 33.75 17.14 46.27
N GLU A 1085 33.24 16.20 47.09
CA GLU A 1085 33.68 14.84 47.49
C GLU A 1085 32.48 13.98 48.01
N VAL A 1086 32.71 12.74 48.50
CA VAL A 1086 31.66 11.78 48.95
C VAL A 1086 31.84 11.33 50.43
N PRO A 1087 30.82 11.42 51.31
CA PRO A 1087 30.90 10.95 52.70
C PRO A 1087 30.63 9.45 52.91
N ASN A 1088 31.20 8.90 53.99
CA ASN A 1088 31.21 7.49 54.40
C ASN A 1088 30.97 7.38 55.95
N LEU A 1089 30.67 6.24 56.58
CA LEU A 1089 30.53 4.83 56.13
C LEU A 1089 29.19 4.27 56.71
N PRO A 1090 29.01 3.20 57.55
CA PRO A 1090 29.85 2.09 58.05
C PRO A 1090 29.29 0.66 57.78
N PHE A 1091 30.05 -0.35 58.22
CA PHE A 1091 29.69 -1.77 58.41
C PHE A 1091 30.11 -2.20 59.84
N PRO A 1092 29.75 -3.43 60.28
CA PRO A 1092 30.79 -4.33 60.79
C PRO A 1092 30.70 -5.77 60.24
N ASP A 1093 31.76 -6.56 60.52
CA ASP A 1093 32.09 -7.90 59.97
C ASP A 1093 31.23 -9.06 60.58
N VAL A 1094 31.39 -10.37 60.30
CA VAL A 1094 32.58 -11.27 60.31
C VAL A 1094 32.41 -12.51 59.39
N LEU A 1095 33.53 -13.09 58.95
CA LEU A 1095 33.67 -14.31 58.10
C LEU A 1095 33.36 -15.64 58.83
N ASN A 1096 32.90 -16.68 58.10
CA ASN A 1096 33.53 -18.03 58.10
C ASN A 1096 32.87 -19.12 57.19
N ILE A 1097 33.73 -19.85 56.46
CA ILE A 1097 33.89 -21.32 56.31
C ILE A 1097 32.63 -22.26 56.23
N GLY A 1098 32.65 -23.24 55.29
CA GLY A 1098 31.71 -24.39 55.19
C GLY A 1098 32.02 -25.56 56.17
N PRO A 1099 31.77 -26.87 55.86
CA PRO A 1099 31.39 -27.50 54.57
C PRO A 1099 30.21 -28.55 54.68
N PHE A 1100 30.17 -29.51 53.73
CA PHE A 1100 29.45 -30.82 53.63
C PHE A 1100 29.05 -31.59 54.93
N PRO A 1101 28.17 -32.64 54.93
CA PRO A 1101 27.81 -33.57 53.83
C PRO A 1101 26.31 -34.07 53.76
N ASN A 1102 26.12 -35.28 53.20
CA ASN A 1102 24.92 -36.01 52.73
C ASN A 1102 24.13 -36.84 53.81
N MET A 1103 23.02 -37.48 53.37
CA MET A 1103 22.24 -38.61 54.00
C MET A 1103 21.31 -38.31 55.21
N ALA A 1104 20.21 -39.07 55.51
CA ALA A 1104 19.32 -39.99 54.73
C ALA A 1104 18.10 -40.48 55.57
N LEU A 1105 17.08 -41.09 54.93
CA LEU A 1105 15.93 -41.86 55.50
C LEU A 1105 14.87 -41.02 56.29
N SER A 1106 13.58 -41.40 56.46
CA SER A 1106 12.91 -42.72 56.53
C SER A 1106 11.39 -42.71 56.16
N ASN A 1107 10.81 -43.89 55.84
CA ASN A 1107 9.34 -44.14 55.75
C ASN A 1107 8.70 -44.49 57.12
N PRO A 1108 7.35 -44.50 57.26
CA PRO A 1108 6.50 -45.72 57.07
C PRO A 1108 5.38 -45.48 56.03
N SER A 1109 4.92 -46.44 55.20
CA SER A 1109 4.30 -47.78 55.41
C SER A 1109 2.80 -47.74 55.79
N ASP A 1110 1.95 -48.37 54.97
CA ASP A 1110 1.13 -49.55 55.32
C ASP A 1110 0.21 -49.99 54.13
N VAL A 1111 0.24 -51.31 53.87
CA VAL A 1111 -0.72 -52.33 53.30
C VAL A 1111 -2.15 -51.89 52.85
N ASP A 1112 -2.88 -52.55 51.94
CA ASP A 1112 -2.80 -53.86 51.19
C ASP A 1112 -2.88 -53.60 49.63
N ASP A 1113 -2.65 -54.45 48.61
CA ASP A 1113 -2.85 -55.90 48.33
C ASP A 1113 -4.34 -56.33 48.15
N MET A 1114 -4.82 -57.10 47.16
CA MET A 1114 -4.31 -57.85 45.96
C MET A 1114 -5.43 -57.82 44.83
N GLU A 1115 -5.54 -58.55 43.69
CA GLU A 1115 -4.89 -59.73 43.07
C GLU A 1115 -5.00 -59.72 41.49
N LEU A 1116 -5.21 -60.87 40.81
CA LEU A 1116 -5.36 -61.13 39.34
C LEU A 1116 -6.87 -61.30 38.93
N GLU A 1117 -7.37 -61.70 37.73
CA GLU A 1117 -6.84 -62.26 36.46
C GLU A 1117 -7.76 -61.96 35.22
N ASP A 1118 -7.53 -62.60 34.07
CA ASP A 1118 -8.18 -62.45 32.75
C ASP A 1118 -9.59 -63.08 32.58
N ILE A 1119 -10.34 -62.69 31.52
CA ILE A 1119 -10.70 -63.57 30.36
C ILE A 1119 -11.63 -62.88 29.33
N LEU A 1120 -11.56 -63.39 28.08
CA LEU A 1120 -12.25 -62.96 26.85
C LEU A 1120 -13.80 -63.06 26.89
N GLY A 1121 -14.48 -62.21 26.12
CA GLY A 1121 -15.90 -62.34 25.79
C GLY A 1121 -16.28 -61.55 24.53
N THR A 1122 -16.65 -62.24 23.45
CA THR A 1122 -17.12 -61.64 22.18
C THR A 1122 -18.62 -61.89 22.05
N GLU A 1123 -19.41 -60.90 21.61
CA GLU A 1123 -20.50 -61.11 20.63
C GLU A 1123 -21.13 -59.80 20.11
N MET A 1124 -21.78 -59.91 18.95
CA MET A 1124 -22.73 -58.94 18.40
C MET A 1124 -24.16 -59.34 18.81
N TYR A 1125 -25.13 -58.42 18.81
CA TYR A 1125 -26.28 -58.46 17.89
C TYR A 1125 -27.13 -57.17 17.95
N GLU A 1126 -28.28 -57.17 17.27
CA GLU A 1126 -29.00 -56.02 16.73
C GLU A 1126 -29.88 -55.19 17.70
N MET A 1127 -30.34 -54.03 17.19
CA MET A 1127 -31.58 -53.31 17.59
C MET A 1127 -32.82 -54.25 17.58
N PRO A 1128 -33.98 -53.93 18.23
CA PRO A 1128 -34.55 -52.58 18.33
C PRO A 1128 -35.40 -52.19 19.58
N GLN A 1129 -35.46 -50.89 19.87
CA GLN A 1129 -36.64 -50.02 19.60
C GLN A 1129 -36.27 -48.53 19.72
#